data_AF-A0A520FU28-F1
#
_entry.id   AF-A0A520FU28-F1
#
_cell.length_a   1.000
_cell.length_b   1.000
_cell.length_c   1.000
_cell.angle_alpha   90.00
_cell.angle_beta   90.00
_cell.angle_gamma   90.00
#
_symmetry.space_group_name_H-M   'P 1'
#
loop_
_entity.id
_entity.type
_entity.pdbx_description
1 polymer ?
#
loop_
_entity_poly.entity_id
_entity_poly.type
_entity_poly.pdbx_seq_one_letter_code
_entity_poly.pdbx_strand_id
1 'polypeptide(L)'
;KNLQDKGYAPLSRFGKYTVDVVVNGNREYFSLFETPAEANKMAERMRKEFGKDNVTQGTLSDEAFKMFAGITPESLQLFGNLLGLDNTGDSAQDQAFQEYLRLTKSNRSAMKRLIHREGIAGFSEDVGRVLASFVYSNARQTAAGLHMGDLGEAITEIPKQQGELKDAAMRLADYVKNPQEEGHVIRGMLFAQYLGGSIASAFVNMTQPIAVTFPWLSQFGGARQSAAQLARAAKNLATPGTAYEPELAKALKHAEDDGTVSPQEVHQLMAQAQGTGSLRSGDGTRYGDARAAGLNAMSRLSLGWGKVFGMAEQVNRRVTFIAAYRIAVARKMADPAGFAKRAVNETQFIYSKANKMRFARGAVGGTLMTFKTYSVAYLELLGRMWTHGGKDGKKAVMLALAVMLVMSGAGGLPFSDDLEDLANGLGQLMGYNLNTKKAKQEFLEGLFGPAMASFIERGITGLPGAPLDVSGRLGMGNLIPGTGLFQEKTNHTKDVLEIAGPAGDFAGRVFSGGRKILGGDVSGAMEMMPKAIQNAAKGVDMATTGMYRDAKGYKVLETNQLEAALKSIGFQPASVSKVQESNFMNQQAKAFYNMRATEIRGMWARGIFEQDSGMVGDARAAVADWNQKNPEQPMRIDMPSVLSRVKEMRKTKDERIAQTAPKAMRAQMREDMAKVRSEL
;
A
#
# COMPACT_ATOMS: atom_id res chain seq x y z
N LYS A 1 -8.47 -37.14 24.32
CA LYS A 1 -7.77 -38.20 23.58
C LYS A 1 -8.52 -38.60 22.31
N ASN A 2 -9.57 -39.44 22.34
CA ASN A 2 -10.27 -39.90 21.11
C ASN A 2 -10.70 -38.79 20.13
N LEU A 3 -11.27 -37.67 20.61
CA LEU A 3 -11.61 -36.52 19.76
C LEU A 3 -10.38 -35.81 19.16
N GLN A 4 -9.27 -35.74 19.89
CA GLN A 4 -8.01 -35.18 19.40
C GLN A 4 -7.36 -36.13 18.37
N ASP A 5 -7.36 -37.44 18.66
CA ASP A 5 -6.81 -38.48 17.78
C ASP A 5 -7.59 -38.57 16.46
N LYS A 6 -8.89 -38.24 16.47
CA LYS A 6 -9.75 -38.15 15.28
C LYS A 6 -9.73 -36.79 14.58
N GLY A 7 -8.94 -35.82 15.06
CA GLY A 7 -8.86 -34.48 14.48
C GLY A 7 -10.18 -33.69 14.56
N TYR A 8 -10.99 -33.91 15.60
CA TYR A 8 -12.28 -33.26 15.76
C TYR A 8 -12.12 -31.73 15.87
N ALA A 9 -12.84 -31.01 15.01
CA ALA A 9 -13.07 -29.57 15.13
C ALA A 9 -14.58 -29.32 15.34
N PRO A 10 -14.98 -28.47 16.29
CA PRO A 10 -16.39 -28.24 16.60
C PRO A 10 -17.12 -27.56 15.45
N LEU A 11 -18.34 -28.05 15.18
CA LEU A 11 -19.23 -27.50 14.16
C LEU A 11 -19.43 -26.00 14.39
N SER A 12 -19.05 -25.22 13.38
CA SER A 12 -19.00 -23.76 13.45
C SER A 12 -19.86 -23.14 12.37
N ARG A 13 -20.41 -21.96 12.67
CA ARG A 13 -21.21 -21.14 11.75
C ARG A 13 -20.49 -19.81 11.55
N PHE A 14 -20.56 -19.26 10.34
CA PHE A 14 -19.78 -18.07 9.98
C PHE A 14 -20.62 -17.01 9.31
N GLY A 15 -20.27 -15.75 9.55
CA GLY A 15 -21.00 -14.59 9.05
C GLY A 15 -21.87 -13.93 10.12
N LYS A 16 -22.61 -12.92 9.71
CA LYS A 16 -23.43 -12.09 10.61
C LYS A 16 -24.92 -12.11 10.29
N TYR A 17 -25.29 -12.51 9.08
CA TYR A 17 -26.69 -12.58 8.68
C TYR A 17 -27.26 -13.95 9.06
N THR A 18 -28.33 -13.98 9.85
CA THR A 18 -28.92 -15.21 10.37
C THR A 18 -30.10 -15.66 9.53
N VAL A 19 -30.26 -16.97 9.39
CA VAL A 19 -31.51 -17.62 9.00
C VAL A 19 -31.82 -18.65 10.07
N ASP A 20 -32.99 -18.53 10.68
CA ASP A 20 -33.45 -19.39 11.78
C ASP A 20 -34.81 -19.99 11.43
N VAL A 21 -34.95 -21.29 11.59
CA VAL A 21 -36.16 -22.06 11.32
C VAL A 21 -36.60 -22.73 12.61
N VAL A 22 -37.77 -22.31 13.10
CA VAL A 22 -38.38 -22.86 14.31
C VAL A 22 -39.73 -23.44 13.94
N VAL A 23 -39.89 -24.74 14.15
CA VAL A 23 -41.13 -25.47 13.87
C VAL A 23 -41.65 -26.01 15.20
N ASN A 24 -42.87 -25.65 15.58
CA ASN A 24 -43.51 -26.10 16.82
C ASN A 24 -42.66 -25.86 18.09
N GLY A 25 -41.92 -24.75 18.14
CA GLY A 25 -41.04 -24.40 19.26
C GLY A 25 -39.66 -25.07 19.24
N ASN A 26 -39.41 -26.02 18.32
CA ASN A 26 -38.11 -26.65 18.14
C ASN A 26 -37.33 -25.99 17.01
N ARG A 27 -36.05 -25.68 17.25
CA ARG A 27 -35.17 -25.10 16.25
C ARG A 27 -34.59 -26.19 15.36
N GLU A 28 -35.12 -26.30 14.15
CA GLU A 28 -34.73 -27.33 13.16
C GLU A 28 -33.50 -26.90 12.34
N TYR A 29 -33.35 -25.59 12.09
CA TYR A 29 -32.25 -25.08 11.28
C TYR A 29 -31.80 -23.70 11.76
N PHE A 30 -30.50 -23.51 11.87
CA PHE A 30 -29.91 -22.20 12.12
C PHE A 30 -28.62 -22.06 11.34
N SER A 31 -28.47 -21.00 10.56
CA SER A 31 -27.25 -20.75 9.81
C SER A 31 -26.86 -19.27 9.83
N LEU A 32 -25.56 -19.04 9.56
CA LEU A 32 -24.99 -17.71 9.40
C LEU A 32 -24.44 -17.56 7.97
N PHE A 33 -24.54 -16.34 7.44
CA PHE A 33 -24.06 -15.97 6.12
C PHE A 33 -23.24 -14.68 6.15
N GLU A 34 -22.28 -14.58 5.23
CA GLU A 34 -21.41 -13.40 5.10
C GLU A 34 -22.14 -12.25 4.41
N THR A 35 -23.11 -12.55 3.53
CA THR A 35 -23.84 -11.55 2.76
C THR A 35 -25.35 -11.64 2.94
N PRO A 36 -26.09 -10.52 2.81
CA PRO A 36 -27.55 -10.55 2.83
C PRO A 36 -28.13 -11.40 1.69
N ALA A 37 -27.47 -11.43 0.54
CA ALA A 37 -27.93 -12.16 -0.64
C ALA A 37 -27.94 -13.68 -0.40
N GLU A 38 -26.87 -14.22 0.19
CA GLU A 38 -26.79 -15.65 0.56
C GLU A 38 -27.84 -16.00 1.62
N ALA A 39 -28.03 -15.12 2.62
CA ALA A 39 -29.06 -15.29 3.64
C ALA A 39 -30.47 -15.29 3.04
N ASN A 40 -30.75 -14.38 2.11
CA ASN A 40 -32.05 -14.30 1.43
C ASN A 40 -32.32 -15.55 0.59
N LYS A 41 -31.32 -16.01 -0.19
CA LYS A 41 -31.43 -17.23 -0.98
C LYS A 41 -31.69 -18.46 -0.11
N MET A 42 -31.05 -18.55 1.06
CA MET A 42 -31.32 -19.64 1.99
C MET A 42 -32.70 -19.50 2.64
N ALA A 43 -33.06 -18.31 3.11
CA ALA A 43 -34.37 -18.08 3.69
C ALA A 43 -35.51 -18.41 2.72
N GLU A 44 -35.38 -18.09 1.44
CA GLU A 44 -36.34 -18.50 0.41
C GLU A 44 -36.45 -20.03 0.28
N ARG A 45 -35.33 -20.75 0.33
CA ARG A 45 -35.36 -22.22 0.33
C ARG A 45 -36.03 -22.77 1.57
N MET A 46 -35.65 -22.29 2.75
CA MET A 46 -36.24 -22.71 4.02
C MET A 46 -37.73 -22.38 4.10
N ARG A 47 -38.18 -21.25 3.53
CA ARG A 47 -39.61 -20.89 3.48
C ARG A 47 -40.41 -21.82 2.58
N LYS A 48 -39.80 -22.37 1.52
CA LYS A 48 -40.43 -23.38 0.65
C LYS A 48 -40.53 -24.73 1.34
N GLU A 49 -39.56 -25.07 2.16
CA GLU A 49 -39.46 -26.39 2.82
C GLU A 49 -40.24 -26.45 4.14
N PHE A 50 -40.14 -25.40 4.97
CA PHE A 50 -40.69 -25.36 6.33
C PHE A 50 -41.86 -24.37 6.49
N GLY A 51 -42.26 -23.66 5.43
CA GLY A 51 -43.31 -22.64 5.47
C GLY A 51 -42.82 -21.26 5.89
N LYS A 52 -43.52 -20.20 5.44
CA LYS A 52 -43.06 -18.82 5.60
C LYS A 52 -42.98 -18.36 7.06
N ASP A 53 -43.95 -18.77 7.87
CA ASP A 53 -44.12 -18.28 9.25
C ASP A 53 -43.09 -18.89 10.21
N ASN A 54 -42.47 -20.01 9.83
CA ASN A 54 -41.46 -20.70 10.61
C ASN A 54 -40.04 -20.16 10.38
N VAL A 55 -39.84 -19.25 9.42
CA VAL A 55 -38.50 -18.77 9.02
C VAL A 55 -38.30 -17.30 9.39
N THR A 56 -37.30 -17.04 10.22
CA THR A 56 -36.89 -15.68 10.60
C THR A 56 -35.50 -15.36 10.06
N GLN A 57 -35.29 -14.09 9.74
CA GLN A 57 -34.00 -13.55 9.31
C GLN A 57 -33.57 -12.45 10.24
N GLY A 58 -32.26 -12.31 10.46
CA GLY A 58 -31.72 -11.31 11.36
C GLY A 58 -30.27 -10.96 11.04
N THR A 59 -29.69 -10.08 11.86
CA THR A 59 -28.27 -9.72 11.80
C THR A 59 -27.70 -9.71 13.20
N LEU A 60 -26.64 -10.49 13.43
CA LEU A 60 -25.89 -10.45 14.67
C LEU A 60 -25.06 -9.17 14.75
N SER A 61 -25.08 -8.53 15.92
CA SER A 61 -24.21 -7.41 16.20
C SER A 61 -22.79 -7.89 16.52
N ASP A 62 -21.81 -7.37 15.80
CA ASP A 62 -20.38 -7.64 16.06
C ASP A 62 -19.87 -6.91 17.31
N GLU A 63 -20.61 -5.91 17.81
CA GLU A 63 -20.17 -5.04 18.92
C GLU A 63 -21.02 -5.18 20.19
N ALA A 64 -22.17 -5.85 20.15
CA ALA A 64 -23.04 -6.00 21.31
C ALA A 64 -22.33 -6.58 22.55
N PHE A 65 -21.34 -7.46 22.34
CA PHE A 65 -20.53 -8.02 23.43
C PHE A 65 -19.76 -6.96 24.23
N LYS A 66 -19.45 -5.80 23.62
CA LYS A 66 -18.75 -4.69 24.30
C LYS A 66 -19.61 -4.05 25.39
N MET A 67 -20.95 -4.13 25.30
CA MET A 67 -21.85 -3.66 26.35
C MET A 67 -21.64 -4.43 27.67
N PHE A 68 -21.13 -5.65 27.58
CA PHE A 68 -20.84 -6.52 28.69
C PHE A 68 -19.32 -6.66 28.95
N ALA A 69 -18.50 -5.80 28.33
CA ALA A 69 -17.07 -5.79 28.58
C ALA A 69 -16.79 -5.40 30.04
N GLY A 70 -16.02 -6.24 30.74
CA GLY A 70 -15.73 -6.07 32.17
C GLY A 70 -16.55 -6.97 33.09
N ILE A 71 -17.59 -7.64 32.58
CA ILE A 71 -18.29 -8.69 33.33
C ILE A 71 -17.41 -9.95 33.32
N THR A 72 -17.08 -10.44 34.51
CA THR A 72 -16.34 -11.69 34.70
C THR A 72 -17.30 -12.85 34.99
N PRO A 73 -16.92 -14.12 34.69
CA PRO A 73 -17.71 -15.28 35.12
C PRO A 73 -18.00 -15.24 36.62
N GLU A 74 -17.03 -14.81 37.43
CA GLU A 74 -17.13 -14.70 38.89
C GLU A 74 -18.14 -13.63 39.30
N SER A 75 -18.17 -12.48 38.59
CA SER A 75 -19.18 -11.45 38.81
C SER A 75 -20.59 -11.95 38.50
N LEU A 76 -20.78 -12.71 37.42
CA LEU A 76 -22.09 -13.27 37.06
C LEU A 76 -22.54 -14.36 38.00
N GLN A 77 -21.62 -15.22 38.46
CA GLN A 77 -21.91 -16.19 39.51
C GLN A 77 -22.32 -15.46 40.79
N LEU A 78 -21.59 -14.43 41.23
CA LEU A 78 -21.95 -13.66 42.40
C LEU A 78 -23.33 -12.99 42.27
N PHE A 79 -23.67 -12.43 41.10
CA PHE A 79 -25.00 -11.87 40.84
C PHE A 79 -26.08 -12.96 40.79
N GLY A 80 -25.79 -14.12 40.20
CA GLY A 80 -26.71 -15.27 40.20
C GLY A 80 -26.99 -15.77 41.61
N ASN A 81 -25.96 -15.80 42.45
CA ASN A 81 -26.06 -16.16 43.86
C ASN A 81 -26.88 -15.15 44.66
N LEU A 82 -26.66 -13.86 44.45
CA LEU A 82 -27.47 -12.80 45.07
C LEU A 82 -28.95 -12.85 44.64
N LEU A 83 -29.24 -13.35 43.44
CA LEU A 83 -30.61 -13.54 42.92
C LEU A 83 -31.23 -14.89 43.33
N GLY A 84 -30.54 -15.70 44.13
CA GLY A 84 -31.04 -16.98 44.63
C GLY A 84 -31.08 -18.11 43.60
N LEU A 85 -30.28 -18.01 42.53
CA LEU A 85 -30.15 -19.05 41.50
C LEU A 85 -29.37 -20.28 41.98
N ASP A 86 -28.91 -20.28 43.24
CA ASP A 86 -28.01 -21.29 43.83
C ASP A 86 -28.72 -22.58 44.23
N ASN A 87 -30.05 -22.53 44.34
CA ASN A 87 -30.84 -23.59 44.97
C ASN A 87 -31.25 -24.72 44.01
N THR A 88 -30.71 -24.80 42.79
CA THR A 88 -31.07 -25.82 41.78
C THR A 88 -29.90 -26.63 41.22
N GLY A 89 -28.73 -26.62 41.86
CA GLY A 89 -27.56 -27.43 41.49
C GLY A 89 -26.84 -26.92 40.23
N ASP A 90 -25.80 -27.65 39.80
CA ASP A 90 -24.86 -27.34 38.69
C ASP A 90 -25.52 -26.73 37.43
N SER A 91 -26.80 -26.97 37.21
CA SER A 91 -27.61 -26.45 36.10
C SER A 91 -27.72 -24.92 36.05
N ALA A 92 -27.87 -24.21 37.17
CA ALA A 92 -28.06 -22.76 37.17
C ALA A 92 -26.74 -22.01 36.93
N GLN A 93 -25.66 -22.50 37.53
CA GLN A 93 -24.31 -21.98 37.29
C GLN A 93 -23.87 -22.25 35.85
N ASP A 94 -24.17 -23.44 35.30
CA ASP A 94 -23.96 -23.73 33.89
C ASP A 94 -24.79 -22.78 33.01
N GLN A 95 -26.08 -22.59 33.27
CA GLN A 95 -26.93 -21.66 32.51
C GLN A 95 -26.40 -20.22 32.51
N ALA A 96 -25.99 -19.71 33.67
CA ALA A 96 -25.38 -18.38 33.79
C ALA A 96 -24.05 -18.30 33.02
N PHE A 97 -23.24 -19.36 33.04
CA PHE A 97 -22.01 -19.46 32.26
C PHE A 97 -22.28 -19.56 30.75
N GLN A 98 -23.31 -20.30 30.33
CA GLN A 98 -23.74 -20.38 28.94
C GLN A 98 -24.20 -19.01 28.42
N GLU A 99 -24.98 -18.25 29.21
CA GLU A 99 -25.38 -16.88 28.87
C GLU A 99 -24.20 -15.91 28.87
N TYR A 100 -23.27 -16.04 29.82
CA TYR A 100 -22.02 -15.30 29.80
C TYR A 100 -21.29 -15.47 28.47
N LEU A 101 -21.12 -16.71 28.02
CA LEU A 101 -20.47 -17.01 26.74
C LEU A 101 -21.25 -16.45 25.55
N ARG A 102 -22.58 -16.45 25.59
CA ARG A 102 -23.45 -15.89 24.54
C ARG A 102 -23.37 -14.36 24.45
N LEU A 103 -23.39 -13.67 25.58
CA LEU A 103 -23.49 -12.21 25.62
C LEU A 103 -22.12 -11.51 25.59
N THR A 104 -21.12 -12.05 26.28
CA THR A 104 -19.86 -11.30 26.53
C THR A 104 -18.73 -11.61 25.55
N LYS A 105 -18.84 -12.70 24.78
CA LYS A 105 -17.79 -13.13 23.86
C LYS A 105 -18.16 -12.78 22.42
N SER A 106 -17.19 -12.29 21.66
CA SER A 106 -17.29 -12.16 20.21
C SER A 106 -17.52 -13.53 19.56
N ASN A 107 -18.23 -13.55 18.42
CA ASN A 107 -18.48 -14.77 17.62
C ASN A 107 -17.20 -15.50 17.19
N ARG A 108 -16.06 -14.78 17.10
CA ARG A 108 -14.76 -15.35 16.74
C ARG A 108 -13.97 -15.90 17.93
N SER A 109 -14.50 -15.81 19.14
CA SER A 109 -13.82 -16.26 20.36
C SER A 109 -13.80 -17.78 20.45
N ALA A 110 -12.65 -18.36 20.83
CA ALA A 110 -12.57 -19.79 21.14
C ALA A 110 -13.51 -20.19 22.30
N MET A 111 -13.80 -19.26 23.22
CA MET A 111 -14.74 -19.48 24.32
C MET A 111 -16.17 -19.79 23.87
N LYS A 112 -16.61 -19.34 22.68
CA LYS A 112 -17.93 -19.68 22.11
C LYS A 112 -18.10 -21.18 21.83
N ARG A 113 -17.03 -21.97 21.89
CA ARG A 113 -17.07 -23.43 21.72
C ARG A 113 -17.44 -24.18 22.99
N LEU A 114 -17.33 -23.53 24.14
CA LEU A 114 -17.81 -24.05 25.41
C LEU A 114 -19.34 -23.96 25.51
N ILE A 115 -19.99 -23.33 24.53
CA ILE A 115 -21.44 -23.31 24.45
C ILE A 115 -21.95 -24.70 24.09
N HIS A 116 -22.89 -25.23 24.87
CA HIS A 116 -23.54 -26.51 24.59
C HIS A 116 -24.18 -26.51 23.19
N ARG A 117 -23.85 -27.54 22.39
CA ARG A 117 -24.29 -27.66 21.00
C ARG A 117 -25.34 -28.75 20.89
N GLU A 118 -26.48 -28.40 20.31
CA GLU A 118 -27.65 -29.28 20.14
C GLU A 118 -27.65 -30.03 18.79
N GLY A 119 -26.55 -29.98 18.02
CA GLY A 119 -26.43 -30.72 16.76
C GLY A 119 -27.31 -30.22 15.59
N ILE A 120 -27.95 -29.06 15.74
CA ILE A 120 -28.87 -28.48 14.75
C ILE A 120 -28.16 -28.21 13.41
N ALA A 121 -28.85 -28.43 12.29
CA ALA A 121 -28.37 -28.17 10.94
C ALA A 121 -28.00 -26.69 10.67
N GLY A 122 -27.24 -26.45 9.59
CA GLY A 122 -26.79 -25.10 9.18
C GLY A 122 -25.40 -24.69 9.66
N PHE A 123 -24.59 -25.66 10.12
CA PHE A 123 -23.14 -25.49 10.31
C PHE A 123 -22.39 -25.46 8.97
N SER A 124 -21.16 -24.96 8.98
CA SER A 124 -20.32 -24.91 7.78
C SER A 124 -19.78 -26.29 7.42
N GLU A 125 -19.94 -26.67 6.16
CA GLU A 125 -19.40 -27.92 5.59
C GLU A 125 -17.95 -27.77 5.11
N ASP A 126 -17.39 -26.55 5.12
CA ASP A 126 -16.00 -26.29 4.79
C ASP A 126 -15.10 -26.70 5.96
N VAL A 127 -14.71 -27.98 5.98
CA VAL A 127 -13.83 -28.58 6.99
C VAL A 127 -12.54 -27.78 7.14
N GLY A 128 -11.98 -27.31 6.03
CA GLY A 128 -10.75 -26.50 6.02
C GLY A 128 -10.95 -25.19 6.77
N ARG A 129 -12.06 -24.48 6.55
CA ARG A 129 -12.41 -23.26 7.26
C ARG A 129 -12.68 -23.49 8.74
N VAL A 130 -13.39 -24.56 9.08
CA VAL A 130 -13.69 -24.93 10.47
C VAL A 130 -12.40 -25.23 11.23
N LEU A 131 -11.50 -26.03 10.66
CA LEU A 131 -10.21 -26.35 11.27
C LEU A 131 -9.30 -25.12 11.38
N ALA A 132 -9.21 -24.29 10.34
CA ALA A 132 -8.42 -23.07 10.37
C ALA A 132 -8.92 -22.08 11.44
N SER A 133 -10.24 -21.88 11.52
CA SER A 133 -10.87 -21.10 12.59
C SER A 133 -10.61 -21.73 13.96
N PHE A 134 -10.61 -23.07 14.05
CA PHE A 134 -10.30 -23.80 15.26
C PHE A 134 -8.91 -23.48 15.80
N VAL A 135 -7.90 -23.71 14.98
CA VAL A 135 -6.50 -23.46 15.32
C VAL A 135 -6.26 -21.98 15.61
N TYR A 136 -6.74 -21.08 14.74
CA TYR A 136 -6.46 -19.65 14.85
C TYR A 136 -6.99 -19.03 16.15
N SER A 137 -8.25 -19.31 16.50
CA SER A 137 -8.85 -18.68 17.69
C SER A 137 -8.24 -19.20 18.99
N ASN A 138 -7.84 -20.48 19.04
CA ASN A 138 -7.14 -21.05 20.18
C ASN A 138 -5.73 -20.49 20.30
N ALA A 139 -5.00 -20.38 19.19
CA ALA A 139 -3.68 -19.74 19.16
C ALA A 139 -3.76 -18.28 19.64
N ARG A 140 -4.75 -17.51 19.18
CA ARG A 140 -4.98 -16.14 19.63
C ARG A 140 -5.30 -16.06 21.12
N GLN A 141 -6.16 -16.94 21.64
CA GLN A 141 -6.48 -16.97 23.07
C GLN A 141 -5.25 -17.33 23.91
N THR A 142 -4.47 -18.32 23.48
CA THR A 142 -3.25 -18.75 24.16
C THR A 142 -2.20 -17.64 24.16
N ALA A 143 -1.94 -17.00 23.00
CA ALA A 143 -1.03 -15.88 22.90
C ALA A 143 -1.46 -14.68 23.76
N ALA A 144 -2.76 -14.40 23.83
CA ALA A 144 -3.28 -13.36 24.72
C ALA A 144 -3.07 -13.74 26.19
N GLY A 145 -3.32 -14.99 26.58
CA GLY A 145 -3.08 -15.48 27.94
C GLY A 145 -1.62 -15.42 28.36
N LEU A 146 -0.69 -15.71 27.45
CA LEU A 146 0.75 -15.71 27.71
C LEU A 146 1.34 -14.29 27.75
N HIS A 147 0.90 -13.37 26.88
CA HIS A 147 1.61 -12.10 26.66
C HIS A 147 0.88 -10.83 27.13
N MET A 148 -0.41 -10.91 27.47
CA MET A 148 -1.13 -9.70 27.93
C MET A 148 -0.70 -9.24 29.33
N GLY A 149 -0.17 -10.16 30.14
CA GLY A 149 0.46 -9.84 31.43
C GLY A 149 1.72 -9.00 31.23
N ASP A 150 2.66 -9.53 30.44
CA ASP A 150 3.92 -8.84 30.07
C ASP A 150 3.65 -7.44 29.49
N LEU A 151 2.61 -7.30 28.66
CA LEU A 151 2.21 -6.00 28.11
C LEU A 151 1.76 -5.01 29.21
N GLY A 152 1.01 -5.49 30.20
CA GLY A 152 0.56 -4.68 31.34
C GLY A 152 1.72 -4.27 32.25
N GLU A 153 2.66 -5.18 32.48
CA GLU A 153 3.88 -4.94 33.25
C GLU A 153 4.76 -3.90 32.57
N ALA A 154 5.05 -4.07 31.28
CA ALA A 154 5.86 -3.13 30.50
C ALA A 154 5.29 -1.71 30.49
N ILE A 155 3.96 -1.54 30.49
CA ILE A 155 3.31 -0.21 30.60
C ILE A 155 3.44 0.36 32.01
N THR A 156 3.41 -0.50 33.02
CA THR A 156 3.51 -0.12 34.43
C THR A 156 4.92 0.32 34.80
N GLU A 157 5.94 -0.32 34.22
CA GLU A 157 7.37 0.00 34.37
C GLU A 157 7.78 1.36 33.75
N ILE A 158 6.95 1.96 32.89
CA ILE A 158 7.25 3.28 32.32
C ILE A 158 7.36 4.31 33.47
N PRO A 159 8.49 5.02 33.59
CA PRO A 159 8.73 5.96 34.69
C PRO A 159 7.64 7.03 34.80
N LYS A 160 7.30 7.43 36.03
CA LYS A 160 6.26 8.45 36.30
C LYS A 160 6.53 9.80 35.61
N GLN A 161 7.80 10.13 35.37
CA GLN A 161 8.23 11.34 34.67
C GLN A 161 7.86 11.33 33.18
N GLN A 162 7.50 10.17 32.62
CA GLN A 162 7.15 9.98 31.21
C GLN A 162 5.65 9.67 31.05
N GLY A 163 4.79 10.48 31.69
CA GLY A 163 3.33 10.29 31.65
C GLY A 163 2.76 10.21 30.23
N GLU A 164 3.22 11.06 29.32
CA GLU A 164 2.78 11.03 27.91
C GLU A 164 3.16 9.73 27.19
N LEU A 165 4.33 9.16 27.50
CA LEU A 165 4.75 7.87 26.95
C LEU A 165 3.87 6.74 27.49
N LYS A 166 3.53 6.79 28.79
CA LYS A 166 2.63 5.83 29.41
C LYS A 166 1.25 5.86 28.78
N ASP A 167 0.68 7.05 28.56
CA ASP A 167 -0.58 7.24 27.85
C ASP A 167 -0.52 6.71 26.42
N ALA A 168 0.57 6.98 25.70
CA ALA A 168 0.78 6.46 24.35
C ALA A 168 0.84 4.93 24.32
N ALA A 169 1.54 4.32 25.29
CA ALA A 169 1.65 2.87 25.44
C ALA A 169 0.29 2.24 25.79
N MET A 170 -0.49 2.85 26.67
CA MET A 170 -1.85 2.41 26.99
C MET A 170 -2.77 2.44 25.77
N ARG A 171 -2.75 3.54 24.99
CA ARG A 171 -3.52 3.65 23.73
C ARG A 171 -3.09 2.61 22.70
N LEU A 172 -1.80 2.28 22.63
CA LEU A 172 -1.29 1.21 21.77
C LEU A 172 -1.78 -0.17 22.24
N ALA A 173 -1.72 -0.44 23.54
CA ALA A 173 -2.18 -1.69 24.10
C ALA A 173 -3.68 -1.92 23.85
N ASP A 174 -4.52 -0.89 24.03
CA ASP A 174 -5.93 -0.96 23.70
C ASP A 174 -6.17 -1.21 22.20
N TYR A 175 -5.43 -0.51 21.33
CA TYR A 175 -5.50 -0.72 19.88
C TYR A 175 -5.12 -2.16 19.47
N VAL A 176 -4.15 -2.77 20.12
CA VAL A 176 -3.73 -4.16 19.88
C VAL A 176 -4.76 -5.16 20.40
N LYS A 177 -5.37 -4.89 21.57
CA LYS A 177 -6.42 -5.72 22.18
C LYS A 177 -7.71 -5.68 21.36
N ASN A 178 -8.08 -4.50 20.86
CA ASN A 178 -9.30 -4.22 20.12
C ASN A 178 -9.01 -3.76 18.68
N PRO A 179 -8.43 -4.64 17.84
CA PRO A 179 -7.90 -4.24 16.54
C PRO A 179 -9.00 -3.95 15.53
N GLN A 180 -9.24 -2.66 15.23
CA GLN A 180 -10.22 -2.22 14.23
C GLN A 180 -9.79 -2.56 12.79
N GLU A 181 -10.74 -2.90 11.93
CA GLU A 181 -10.48 -3.13 10.51
C GLU A 181 -10.49 -1.80 9.72
N GLU A 182 -9.33 -1.15 9.65
CA GLU A 182 -9.14 0.14 8.97
C GLU A 182 -8.97 -0.02 7.45
N GLY A 183 -10.05 0.19 6.69
CA GLY A 183 -9.99 0.29 5.23
C GLY A 183 -9.43 -0.95 4.52
N HIS A 184 -9.54 -2.14 5.12
CA HIS A 184 -8.92 -3.38 4.62
C HIS A 184 -9.30 -3.71 3.17
N VAL A 185 -10.55 -3.44 2.79
CA VAL A 185 -11.06 -3.65 1.44
C VAL A 185 -10.36 -2.74 0.43
N ILE A 186 -10.25 -1.44 0.72
CA ILE A 186 -9.56 -0.46 -0.14
C ILE A 186 -8.08 -0.84 -0.24
N ARG A 187 -7.42 -1.10 0.90
CA ARG A 187 -6.01 -1.49 0.93
C ARG A 187 -5.74 -2.80 0.18
N GLY A 188 -6.64 -3.77 0.27
CA GLY A 188 -6.57 -5.02 -0.50
C GLY A 188 -6.67 -4.78 -2.01
N MET A 189 -7.57 -3.88 -2.44
CA MET A 189 -7.65 -3.45 -3.84
C MET A 189 -6.39 -2.69 -4.30
N LEU A 190 -5.87 -1.78 -3.48
CA LEU A 190 -4.62 -1.06 -3.78
C LEU A 190 -3.44 -2.02 -3.89
N PHE A 191 -3.33 -2.98 -2.98
CA PHE A 191 -2.32 -4.02 -3.07
C PHE A 191 -2.45 -4.81 -4.38
N ALA A 192 -3.65 -5.29 -4.71
CA ALA A 192 -3.91 -6.01 -5.95
C ALA A 192 -3.59 -5.17 -7.20
N GLN A 193 -3.93 -3.88 -7.20
CA GLN A 193 -3.75 -2.99 -8.34
C GLN A 193 -2.27 -2.64 -8.60
N TYR A 194 -1.53 -2.29 -7.54
CA TYR A 194 -0.18 -1.72 -7.66
C TYR A 194 0.93 -2.74 -7.47
N LEU A 195 0.72 -3.72 -6.59
CA LEU A 195 1.73 -4.72 -6.23
C LEU A 195 1.34 -6.14 -6.67
N GLY A 196 0.05 -6.41 -6.86
CA GLY A 196 -0.49 -7.70 -7.29
C GLY A 196 0.07 -8.14 -8.64
N GLY A 197 0.72 -9.30 -8.67
CA GLY A 197 1.33 -9.90 -9.86
C GLY A 197 2.68 -9.32 -10.29
N SER A 198 3.28 -8.37 -9.57
CA SER A 198 4.53 -7.70 -9.96
C SER A 198 5.78 -8.45 -9.47
N ILE A 199 6.35 -9.34 -10.29
CA ILE A 199 7.61 -10.07 -10.02
C ILE A 199 8.75 -9.13 -9.62
N ALA A 200 8.86 -8.00 -10.32
CA ALA A 200 9.82 -6.95 -9.99
C ALA A 200 9.72 -6.46 -8.53
N SER A 201 8.52 -6.38 -7.94
CA SER A 201 8.35 -5.93 -6.57
C SER A 201 8.82 -6.98 -5.55
N ALA A 202 8.60 -8.27 -5.82
CA ALA A 202 9.12 -9.35 -4.97
C ALA A 202 10.66 -9.40 -5.05
N PHE A 203 11.24 -9.25 -6.25
CA PHE A 203 12.69 -9.21 -6.42
C PHE A 203 13.33 -8.01 -5.71
N VAL A 204 12.74 -6.82 -5.84
CA VAL A 204 13.19 -5.64 -5.09
C VAL A 204 13.11 -5.89 -3.58
N ASN A 205 12.04 -6.52 -3.09
CA ASN A 205 11.96 -6.88 -1.68
C ASN A 205 13.06 -7.85 -1.24
N MET A 206 13.48 -8.80 -2.08
CA MET A 206 14.60 -9.71 -1.78
C MET A 206 15.95 -9.01 -1.57
N THR A 207 16.07 -7.73 -1.96
CA THR A 207 17.28 -6.93 -1.70
C THR A 207 17.30 -6.33 -0.29
N GLN A 208 16.21 -6.44 0.47
CA GLN A 208 16.08 -5.86 1.81
C GLN A 208 17.17 -6.32 2.80
N PRO A 209 17.65 -7.57 2.83
CA PRO A 209 18.79 -7.96 3.65
C PRO A 209 20.08 -7.19 3.33
N ILE A 210 20.26 -6.78 2.07
CA ILE A 210 21.41 -5.96 1.65
C ILE A 210 21.17 -4.49 2.02
N ALA A 211 19.97 -3.97 1.76
CA ALA A 211 19.66 -2.57 2.00
C ALA A 211 19.56 -2.22 3.50
N VAL A 212 19.05 -3.14 4.33
CA VAL A 212 18.67 -2.87 5.71
C VAL A 212 19.48 -3.70 6.71
N THR A 213 19.50 -5.02 6.53
CA THR A 213 20.15 -5.93 7.49
C THR A 213 21.67 -5.79 7.48
N PHE A 214 22.29 -5.62 6.33
CA PHE A 214 23.74 -5.47 6.22
C PHE A 214 24.26 -4.24 6.99
N PRO A 215 23.74 -3.01 6.78
CA PRO A 215 24.15 -1.88 7.58
C PRO A 215 23.89 -2.09 9.07
N TRP A 216 22.73 -2.62 9.44
CA TRP A 216 22.40 -2.88 10.84
C TRP A 216 23.37 -3.87 11.51
N LEU A 217 23.70 -4.98 10.84
CA LEU A 217 24.66 -5.97 11.33
C LEU A 217 26.08 -5.42 11.40
N SER A 218 26.42 -4.39 10.61
CA SER A 218 27.76 -3.80 10.61
C SER A 218 28.12 -3.18 11.97
N GLN A 219 27.13 -2.76 12.77
CA GLN A 219 27.30 -2.32 14.17
C GLN A 219 27.91 -3.42 15.05
N PHE A 220 27.62 -4.68 14.71
CA PHE A 220 27.95 -5.86 15.50
C PHE A 220 28.93 -6.82 14.81
N GLY A 221 29.28 -6.65 13.54
CA GLY A 221 30.26 -7.51 12.87
C GLY A 221 31.35 -6.73 12.15
N GLY A 222 31.15 -5.42 11.98
CA GLY A 222 31.83 -4.66 10.94
C GLY A 222 31.33 -5.05 9.54
N ALA A 223 31.49 -4.14 8.57
CA ALA A 223 30.96 -4.34 7.23
C ALA A 223 31.45 -5.65 6.57
N ARG A 224 32.73 -6.00 6.69
CA ARG A 224 33.29 -7.18 6.03
C ARG A 224 32.66 -8.49 6.52
N GLN A 225 32.54 -8.66 7.85
CA GLN A 225 31.96 -9.89 8.42
C GLN A 225 30.46 -9.96 8.12
N SER A 226 29.74 -8.85 8.24
CA SER A 226 28.31 -8.78 7.95
C SER A 226 27.99 -9.14 6.50
N ALA A 227 28.75 -8.59 5.54
CA ALA A 227 28.60 -8.93 4.13
C ALA A 227 28.91 -10.42 3.86
N ALA A 228 30.00 -10.95 4.43
CA ALA A 228 30.39 -12.35 4.26
C ALA A 228 29.33 -13.32 4.81
N GLN A 229 28.77 -13.04 5.99
CA GLN A 229 27.75 -13.91 6.61
C GLN A 229 26.41 -13.84 5.88
N LEU A 230 25.99 -12.67 5.38
CA LEU A 230 24.81 -12.55 4.54
C LEU A 230 24.97 -13.30 3.21
N ALA A 231 26.12 -13.16 2.54
CA ALA A 231 26.42 -13.89 1.32
C ALA A 231 26.44 -15.40 1.55
N ARG A 232 27.05 -15.86 2.66
CA ARG A 232 27.06 -17.28 3.04
C ARG A 232 25.65 -17.80 3.34
N ALA A 233 24.83 -17.03 4.06
CA ALA A 233 23.45 -17.39 4.38
C ALA A 233 22.59 -17.49 3.11
N ALA A 234 22.72 -16.52 2.19
CA ALA A 234 22.05 -16.56 0.89
C ALA A 234 22.47 -17.79 0.06
N LYS A 235 23.78 -18.09 0.01
CA LYS A 235 24.30 -19.28 -0.67
C LYS A 235 23.77 -20.58 -0.05
N ASN A 236 23.69 -20.66 1.27
CA ASN A 236 23.17 -21.84 1.98
C ASN A 236 21.70 -22.11 1.64
N LEU A 237 20.87 -21.06 1.56
CA LEU A 237 19.47 -21.20 1.17
C LEU A 237 19.28 -21.53 -0.32
N ALA A 238 20.16 -21.02 -1.19
CA ALA A 238 20.13 -21.29 -2.63
C ALA A 238 20.62 -22.70 -3.00
N THR A 239 21.32 -23.40 -2.10
CA THR A 239 21.89 -24.73 -2.35
C THR A 239 21.03 -25.80 -1.68
N PRO A 240 20.27 -26.61 -2.43
CA PRO A 240 19.43 -27.67 -1.87
C PRO A 240 20.24 -28.66 -1.03
N GLY A 241 19.68 -29.11 0.10
CA GLY A 241 20.32 -30.11 0.96
C GLY A 241 21.48 -29.58 1.83
N THR A 242 21.71 -28.27 1.89
CA THR A 242 22.73 -27.69 2.78
C THR A 242 22.43 -28.03 4.24
N ALA A 243 23.34 -28.75 4.91
CA ALA A 243 23.30 -28.95 6.34
C ALA A 243 23.76 -27.68 7.07
N TYR A 244 22.93 -27.18 7.98
CA TYR A 244 23.29 -26.10 8.89
C TYR A 244 24.07 -26.63 10.09
N GLU A 245 24.80 -25.74 10.76
CA GLU A 245 25.39 -26.04 12.07
C GLU A 245 24.28 -26.52 13.04
N PRO A 246 24.49 -27.57 13.87
CA PRO A 246 23.39 -28.21 14.63
C PRO A 246 22.59 -27.25 15.51
N GLU A 247 23.28 -26.36 16.25
CA GLU A 247 22.63 -25.35 17.10
C GLU A 247 21.90 -24.28 16.29
N LEU A 248 22.44 -23.90 15.11
CA LEU A 248 21.75 -23.00 14.18
C LEU A 248 20.50 -23.67 13.63
N ALA A 249 20.56 -24.95 13.25
CA ALA A 249 19.41 -25.69 12.73
C ALA A 249 18.28 -25.75 13.76
N LYS A 250 18.62 -26.02 15.03
CA LYS A 250 17.68 -26.03 16.15
C LYS A 250 17.08 -24.64 16.40
N ALA A 251 17.92 -23.60 16.44
CA ALA A 251 17.46 -22.23 16.62
C ALA A 251 16.58 -21.74 15.46
N LEU A 252 16.94 -22.09 14.21
CA LEU A 252 16.18 -21.74 13.02
C LEU A 252 14.83 -22.46 12.98
N LYS A 253 14.77 -23.74 13.38
CA LYS A 253 13.52 -24.47 13.51
C LYS A 253 12.61 -23.84 14.56
N HIS A 254 13.15 -23.47 15.71
CA HIS A 254 12.36 -22.77 16.74
C HIS A 254 11.86 -21.40 16.25
N ALA A 255 12.67 -20.66 15.49
CA ALA A 255 12.28 -19.40 14.88
C ALA A 255 11.27 -19.55 13.73
N GLU A 256 11.15 -20.74 13.14
CA GLU A 256 10.13 -21.09 12.16
C GLU A 256 8.82 -21.43 12.88
N ASP A 257 8.89 -22.27 13.92
CA ASP A 257 7.74 -22.67 14.75
C ASP A 257 7.08 -21.47 15.47
N ASP A 258 7.87 -20.49 15.93
CA ASP A 258 7.36 -19.27 16.60
C ASP A 258 6.96 -18.15 15.63
N GLY A 259 7.15 -18.35 14.31
CA GLY A 259 6.78 -17.41 13.26
C GLY A 259 7.77 -16.24 13.05
N THR A 260 8.94 -16.23 13.70
CA THR A 260 9.98 -15.20 13.48
C THR A 260 10.44 -15.16 12.01
N VAL A 261 10.68 -16.33 11.41
CA VAL A 261 11.11 -16.45 10.01
C VAL A 261 10.00 -16.85 9.03
N SER A 262 8.87 -17.36 9.53
CA SER A 262 7.74 -17.85 8.72
C SER A 262 6.38 -17.23 9.12
N PRO A 263 6.22 -15.90 9.19
CA PRO A 263 4.98 -15.27 9.65
C PRO A 263 3.77 -15.48 8.73
N GLN A 264 3.97 -15.88 7.47
CA GLN A 264 2.92 -15.91 6.45
C GLN A 264 1.93 -17.06 6.64
N GLU A 265 2.32 -18.11 7.36
CA GLU A 265 1.45 -19.25 7.65
C GLU A 265 0.20 -18.80 8.43
N VAL A 266 0.36 -17.88 9.37
CA VAL A 266 -0.75 -17.30 10.14
C VAL A 266 -1.69 -16.51 9.23
N HIS A 267 -1.18 -15.80 8.23
CA HIS A 267 -2.01 -15.04 7.29
C HIS A 267 -2.82 -15.95 6.36
N GLN A 268 -2.23 -17.06 5.90
CA GLN A 268 -2.95 -18.06 5.10
C GLN A 268 -4.04 -18.74 5.91
N LEU A 269 -3.72 -19.12 7.15
CA LEU A 269 -4.66 -19.71 8.10
C LEU A 269 -5.81 -18.74 8.44
N MET A 270 -5.52 -17.46 8.62
CA MET A 270 -6.53 -16.41 8.82
C MET A 270 -7.44 -16.24 7.59
N ALA A 271 -6.89 -16.21 6.37
CA ALA A 271 -7.68 -16.10 5.15
C ALA A 271 -8.61 -17.32 4.96
N GLN A 272 -8.11 -18.51 5.25
CA GLN A 272 -8.91 -19.74 5.24
C GLN A 272 -10.03 -19.70 6.28
N ALA A 273 -9.74 -19.28 7.52
CA ALA A 273 -10.74 -19.10 8.58
C ALA A 273 -11.83 -18.06 8.20
N GLN A 274 -11.45 -17.01 7.48
CA GLN A 274 -12.36 -15.97 6.99
C GLN A 274 -13.22 -16.41 5.78
N GLY A 275 -13.01 -17.61 5.22
CA GLY A 275 -13.71 -18.05 4.02
C GLY A 275 -13.32 -17.27 2.77
N THR A 276 -12.19 -16.55 2.81
CA THR A 276 -11.62 -15.84 1.67
C THR A 276 -10.55 -16.66 0.94
N GLY A 277 -10.15 -17.79 1.54
CA GLY A 277 -9.25 -18.77 0.92
C GLY A 277 -9.91 -19.73 -0.08
N SER A 278 -11.24 -19.89 -0.04
CA SER A 278 -12.00 -20.78 -0.93
C SER A 278 -12.62 -20.02 -2.10
N LEU A 279 -12.67 -20.67 -3.27
CA LEU A 279 -13.27 -20.10 -4.48
C LEU A 279 -14.79 -20.07 -4.34
N ARG A 280 -15.41 -18.97 -4.75
CA ARG A 280 -16.86 -18.80 -4.71
C ARG A 280 -17.53 -19.55 -5.85
N SER A 281 -18.56 -20.33 -5.57
CA SER A 281 -19.43 -20.87 -6.62
C SER A 281 -20.31 -19.75 -7.19
N GLY A 282 -20.55 -19.80 -8.50
CA GLY A 282 -21.56 -18.99 -9.14
C GLY A 282 -22.96 -19.27 -8.58
N ASP A 283 -23.87 -18.31 -8.69
CA ASP A 283 -25.25 -18.48 -8.20
C ASP A 283 -26.21 -19.07 -9.25
N GLY A 284 -25.70 -19.36 -10.45
CA GLY A 284 -26.44 -19.89 -11.60
C GLY A 284 -27.01 -18.80 -12.53
N THR A 285 -26.83 -17.52 -12.19
CA THR A 285 -27.21 -16.40 -13.05
C THR A 285 -26.00 -15.94 -13.86
N ARG A 286 -26.21 -15.47 -15.10
CA ARG A 286 -25.11 -14.93 -15.94
C ARG A 286 -24.30 -13.85 -15.22
N TYR A 287 -24.96 -13.00 -14.44
CA TYR A 287 -24.31 -11.95 -13.66
C TYR A 287 -23.53 -12.50 -12.47
N GLY A 288 -24.13 -13.39 -11.67
CA GLY A 288 -23.48 -13.98 -10.50
C GLY A 288 -22.35 -14.92 -10.86
N ASP A 289 -22.45 -15.67 -11.97
CA ASP A 289 -21.39 -16.53 -12.48
C ASP A 289 -20.22 -15.70 -13.03
N ALA A 290 -20.49 -14.63 -13.78
CA ALA A 290 -19.45 -13.71 -14.24
C ALA A 290 -18.75 -12.99 -13.07
N ARG A 291 -19.51 -12.57 -12.06
CA ARG A 291 -18.98 -11.97 -10.83
C ARG A 291 -18.14 -12.96 -10.04
N ALA A 292 -18.60 -14.20 -9.88
CA ALA A 292 -17.86 -15.26 -9.20
C ALA A 292 -16.57 -15.59 -9.96
N ALA A 293 -16.61 -15.71 -11.28
CA ALA A 293 -15.42 -15.93 -12.11
C ALA A 293 -14.40 -14.80 -11.96
N GLY A 294 -14.83 -13.53 -12.01
CA GLY A 294 -13.95 -12.38 -11.81
C GLY A 294 -13.32 -12.32 -10.42
N LEU A 295 -14.13 -12.52 -9.36
CA LEU A 295 -13.65 -12.56 -7.98
C LEU A 295 -12.71 -13.75 -7.72
N ASN A 296 -12.98 -14.91 -8.33
CA ASN A 296 -12.14 -16.09 -8.24
C ASN A 296 -10.82 -15.93 -8.99
N ALA A 297 -10.83 -15.32 -10.18
CA ALA A 297 -9.63 -14.99 -10.92
C ALA A 297 -8.73 -14.05 -10.09
N MET A 298 -9.32 -13.02 -9.48
CA MET A 298 -8.59 -12.11 -8.58
C MET A 298 -8.11 -12.82 -7.31
N SER A 299 -8.91 -13.73 -6.73
CA SER A 299 -8.51 -14.51 -5.55
C SER A 299 -7.36 -15.48 -5.86
N ARG A 300 -7.39 -16.17 -7.00
CA ARG A 300 -6.30 -17.04 -7.47
C ARG A 300 -5.03 -16.24 -7.75
N LEU A 301 -5.16 -15.09 -8.40
CA LEU A 301 -4.04 -14.19 -8.65
C LEU A 301 -3.45 -13.68 -7.32
N SER A 302 -4.29 -13.24 -6.38
CA SER A 302 -3.88 -12.80 -5.05
C SER A 302 -3.21 -13.90 -4.23
N LEU A 303 -3.75 -15.13 -4.25
CA LEU A 303 -3.20 -16.29 -3.54
C LEU A 303 -1.87 -16.75 -4.13
N GLY A 304 -1.79 -16.90 -5.46
CA GLY A 304 -0.56 -17.26 -6.15
C GLY A 304 0.54 -16.22 -5.91
N TRP A 305 0.14 -14.95 -5.82
CA TRP A 305 1.06 -13.86 -5.60
C TRP A 305 1.47 -13.67 -4.14
N GLY A 306 0.55 -13.87 -3.20
CA GLY A 306 0.82 -13.92 -1.77
C GLY A 306 1.83 -15.00 -1.42
N LYS A 307 1.85 -16.12 -2.18
CA LYS A 307 2.90 -17.15 -2.05
C LYS A 307 4.28 -16.64 -2.48
N VAL A 308 4.40 -15.93 -3.60
CA VAL A 308 5.70 -15.38 -4.06
C VAL A 308 6.24 -14.34 -3.09
N PHE A 309 5.38 -13.42 -2.62
CA PHE A 309 5.76 -12.45 -1.60
C PHE A 309 6.12 -13.11 -0.27
N GLY A 310 5.36 -14.14 0.13
CA GLY A 310 5.67 -14.90 1.33
C GLY A 310 6.99 -15.65 1.23
N MET A 311 7.32 -16.22 0.06
CA MET A 311 8.63 -16.82 -0.18
C MET A 311 9.75 -15.79 -0.11
N ALA A 312 9.59 -14.61 -0.73
CA ALA A 312 10.59 -13.54 -0.66
C ALA A 312 10.83 -13.09 0.79
N GLU A 313 9.78 -12.90 1.57
CA GLU A 313 9.88 -12.51 2.97
C GLU A 313 10.49 -13.64 3.83
N GLN A 314 10.13 -14.91 3.62
CA GLN A 314 10.78 -16.05 4.29
C GLN A 314 12.27 -16.13 3.98
N VAL A 315 12.65 -15.96 2.71
CA VAL A 315 14.06 -15.93 2.31
C VAL A 315 14.79 -14.80 3.03
N ASN A 316 14.23 -13.58 3.02
CA ASN A 316 14.84 -12.44 3.69
C ASN A 316 15.02 -12.63 5.19
N ARG A 317 13.97 -13.14 5.87
CA ARG A 317 13.99 -13.41 7.31
C ARG A 317 14.97 -14.53 7.65
N ARG A 318 15.01 -15.62 6.88
CA ARG A 318 15.97 -16.72 7.08
C ARG A 318 17.41 -16.29 6.83
N VAL A 319 17.70 -15.57 5.74
CA VAL A 319 19.03 -15.01 5.45
C VAL A 319 19.50 -14.13 6.62
N THR A 320 18.62 -13.24 7.07
CA THR A 320 18.88 -12.34 8.20
C THR A 320 19.15 -13.12 9.48
N PHE A 321 18.29 -14.09 9.82
CA PHE A 321 18.42 -14.89 11.03
C PHE A 321 19.75 -15.67 11.04
N ILE A 322 20.06 -16.38 9.96
CA ILE A 322 21.30 -17.18 9.84
C ILE A 322 22.53 -16.28 9.96
N ALA A 323 22.56 -15.15 9.25
CA ALA A 323 23.69 -14.23 9.30
C ALA A 323 23.87 -13.60 10.69
N ALA A 324 22.78 -13.16 11.31
CA ALA A 324 22.79 -12.55 12.63
C ALA A 324 23.20 -13.56 13.72
N TYR A 325 22.68 -14.79 13.68
CA TYR A 325 23.04 -15.86 14.60
C TYR A 325 24.53 -16.16 14.54
N ARG A 326 25.09 -16.31 13.32
CA ARG A 326 26.52 -16.58 13.15
C ARG A 326 27.41 -15.43 13.64
N ILE A 327 26.98 -14.18 13.48
CA ILE A 327 27.68 -13.01 14.04
C ILE A 327 27.62 -13.02 15.57
N ALA A 328 26.46 -13.33 16.15
CA ALA A 328 26.30 -13.40 17.60
C ALA A 328 27.17 -14.50 18.22
N VAL A 329 27.24 -15.68 17.59
CA VAL A 329 28.15 -16.75 18.00
C VAL A 329 29.60 -16.32 17.88
N ALA A 330 30.00 -15.68 16.77
CA ALA A 330 31.36 -15.18 16.58
C ALA A 330 31.75 -14.11 17.63
N ARG A 331 30.77 -13.35 18.11
CA ARG A 331 30.92 -12.36 19.18
C ARG A 331 30.74 -12.90 20.60
N LYS A 332 30.49 -14.21 20.75
CA LYS A 332 30.25 -14.87 22.04
C LYS A 332 29.13 -14.21 22.85
N MET A 333 28.06 -13.79 22.17
CA MET A 333 26.87 -13.24 22.84
C MET A 333 26.16 -14.34 23.62
N ALA A 334 25.59 -13.99 24.78
CA ALA A 334 24.93 -14.96 25.67
C ALA A 334 23.70 -15.62 25.04
N ASP A 335 22.93 -14.87 24.23
CA ASP A 335 21.75 -15.38 23.52
C ASP A 335 21.83 -15.08 22.00
N PRO A 336 22.47 -15.97 21.22
CA PRO A 336 22.56 -15.82 19.77
C PRO A 336 21.20 -15.90 19.06
N ALA A 337 20.26 -16.69 19.58
CA ALA A 337 18.94 -16.87 18.97
C ALA A 337 18.06 -15.62 19.18
N GLY A 338 18.05 -15.05 20.39
CA GLY A 338 17.37 -13.79 20.68
C GLY A 338 17.97 -12.62 19.90
N PHE A 339 19.30 -12.57 19.74
CA PHE A 339 19.93 -11.57 18.86
C PHE A 339 19.48 -11.72 17.40
N ALA A 340 19.43 -12.96 16.88
CA ALA A 340 18.96 -13.21 15.52
C ALA A 340 17.49 -12.84 15.33
N LYS A 341 16.62 -13.15 16.31
CA LYS A 341 15.22 -12.74 16.34
C LYS A 341 15.07 -11.22 16.33
N ARG A 342 15.88 -10.52 17.14
CA ARG A 342 15.94 -9.05 17.15
C ARG A 342 16.35 -8.50 15.79
N ALA A 343 17.39 -9.05 15.17
CA ALA A 343 17.85 -8.63 13.85
C ALA A 343 16.74 -8.77 12.79
N VAL A 344 16.02 -9.90 12.79
CA VAL A 344 14.86 -10.11 11.91
C VAL A 344 13.79 -9.06 12.16
N ASN A 345 13.37 -8.86 13.41
CA ASN A 345 12.31 -7.93 13.76
C ASN A 345 12.65 -6.47 13.43
N GLU A 346 13.89 -6.03 13.66
CA GLU A 346 14.31 -4.66 13.41
C GLU A 346 14.57 -4.37 11.92
N THR A 347 15.06 -5.34 11.15
CA THR A 347 15.53 -5.10 9.76
C THR A 347 14.61 -5.63 8.67
N GLN A 348 13.80 -6.67 8.98
CA GLN A 348 12.71 -7.13 8.10
C GLN A 348 11.39 -6.42 8.40
N PHE A 349 11.37 -5.62 9.46
CA PHE A 349 10.23 -4.88 9.99
C PHE A 349 9.06 -5.77 10.42
N ILE A 350 8.24 -5.24 11.33
CA ILE A 350 7.02 -5.89 11.80
C ILE A 350 5.83 -5.16 11.18
N TYR A 351 5.14 -5.81 10.24
CA TYR A 351 3.95 -5.27 9.59
C TYR A 351 2.67 -5.71 10.30
N SER A 352 2.54 -5.35 11.58
CA SER A 352 1.37 -5.68 12.39
C SER A 352 0.68 -4.41 12.91
N LYS A 353 -0.53 -4.57 13.46
CA LYS A 353 -1.25 -3.46 14.12
C LYS A 353 -0.46 -2.91 15.31
N ALA A 354 0.39 -3.71 15.95
CA ALA A 354 1.23 -3.27 17.07
C ALA A 354 2.32 -2.27 16.66
N ASN A 355 2.81 -2.35 15.41
CA ASN A 355 3.86 -1.45 14.90
C ASN A 355 3.30 -0.35 13.99
N LYS A 356 1.97 -0.15 13.99
CA LYS A 356 1.33 0.82 13.11
C LYS A 356 1.40 2.23 13.70
N MET A 357 1.96 3.14 12.91
CA MET A 357 2.08 4.56 13.22
C MET A 357 0.74 5.20 13.58
N ARG A 358 0.73 6.13 14.56
CA ARG A 358 -0.51 6.80 15.01
C ARG A 358 -1.30 7.45 13.88
N PHE A 359 -0.64 8.19 12.99
CA PHE A 359 -1.31 8.86 11.86
C PHE A 359 -1.62 7.93 10.68
N ALA A 360 -1.12 6.67 10.70
CA ALA A 360 -1.51 5.63 9.76
C ALA A 360 -2.69 4.77 10.26
N ARG A 361 -3.29 5.15 11.40
CA ARG A 361 -4.51 4.55 11.95
C ARG A 361 -5.75 5.25 11.38
N GLY A 362 -6.89 4.57 11.44
CA GLY A 362 -8.13 4.97 10.77
C GLY A 362 -8.15 4.74 9.25
N ALA A 363 -9.33 4.87 8.64
CA ALA A 363 -9.52 4.56 7.22
C ALA A 363 -8.73 5.50 6.28
N VAL A 364 -8.67 6.79 6.60
CA VAL A 364 -7.96 7.80 5.80
C VAL A 364 -6.44 7.64 5.94
N GLY A 365 -5.91 7.73 7.16
CA GLY A 365 -4.47 7.58 7.42
C GLY A 365 -3.93 6.22 6.96
N GLY A 366 -4.68 5.15 7.21
CA GLY A 366 -4.32 3.80 6.77
C GLY A 366 -4.27 3.64 5.26
N THR A 367 -5.09 4.39 4.51
CA THR A 367 -5.08 4.36 3.03
C THR A 367 -3.91 5.17 2.49
N LEU A 368 -3.71 6.41 2.98
CA LEU A 368 -2.62 7.30 2.55
C LEU A 368 -1.23 6.69 2.82
N MET A 369 -1.06 6.04 3.98
CA MET A 369 0.23 5.48 4.40
C MET A 369 0.50 4.06 3.89
N THR A 370 -0.38 3.48 3.06
CA THR A 370 -0.28 2.08 2.61
C THR A 370 1.08 1.73 2.01
N PHE A 371 1.67 2.62 1.20
CA PHE A 371 2.97 2.40 0.55
C PHE A 371 4.15 3.15 1.20
N LYS A 372 3.91 3.92 2.26
CA LYS A 372 4.97 4.68 2.96
C LYS A 372 5.50 3.95 4.20
N THR A 373 4.92 2.79 4.56
CA THR A 373 5.28 2.06 5.79
C THR A 373 6.76 1.63 5.82
N TYR A 374 7.29 1.12 4.71
CA TYR A 374 8.72 0.77 4.59
C TYR A 374 9.60 1.99 4.83
N SER A 375 9.31 3.09 4.13
CA SER A 375 10.10 4.32 4.19
C SER A 375 10.20 4.87 5.60
N VAL A 376 9.09 4.89 6.33
CA VAL A 376 9.10 5.34 7.72
C VAL A 376 9.85 4.37 8.62
N ALA A 377 9.58 3.06 8.54
CA ALA A 377 10.26 2.08 9.37
C ALA A 377 11.78 2.10 9.17
N TYR A 378 12.23 2.35 7.94
CA TYR A 378 13.64 2.52 7.61
C TYR A 378 14.23 3.80 8.22
N LEU A 379 13.55 4.95 8.10
CA LEU A 379 13.99 6.19 8.75
C LEU A 379 14.05 6.07 10.28
N GLU A 380 13.07 5.39 10.88
CA GLU A 380 13.05 5.12 12.31
C GLU A 380 14.24 4.23 12.71
N LEU A 381 14.55 3.20 11.92
CA LEU A 381 15.72 2.36 12.14
C LEU A 381 17.03 3.18 12.05
N LEU A 382 17.18 4.02 11.03
CA LEU A 382 18.34 4.91 10.91
C LEU A 382 18.45 5.85 12.11
N GLY A 383 17.33 6.44 12.53
CA GLY A 383 17.25 7.30 13.71
C GLY A 383 17.66 6.56 14.99
N ARG A 384 17.18 5.33 15.20
CA ARG A 384 17.56 4.48 16.34
C ARG A 384 19.05 4.11 16.31
N MET A 385 19.60 3.70 15.16
CA MET A 385 21.03 3.42 15.02
C MET A 385 21.89 4.66 15.29
N TRP A 386 21.46 5.84 14.81
CA TRP A 386 22.18 7.10 15.02
C TRP A 386 22.23 7.55 16.48
N THR A 387 21.10 7.40 17.18
CA THR A 387 20.91 7.92 18.55
C THR A 387 21.34 6.93 19.62
N HIS A 388 21.03 5.64 19.44
CA HIS A 388 21.26 4.60 20.45
C HIS A 388 22.45 3.68 20.11
N GLY A 389 22.91 3.64 18.85
CA GLY A 389 23.97 2.73 18.41
C GLY A 389 25.40 3.23 18.63
N GLY A 390 25.59 4.40 19.24
CA GLY A 390 26.92 4.96 19.51
C GLY A 390 27.75 5.24 18.24
N LYS A 391 29.07 5.10 18.31
CA LYS A 391 29.97 5.35 17.17
C LYS A 391 29.73 4.37 16.02
N ASP A 392 29.53 3.10 16.33
CA ASP A 392 29.34 2.07 15.30
C ASP A 392 27.94 2.13 14.67
N GLY A 393 26.92 2.56 15.42
CA GLY A 393 25.60 2.89 14.89
C GLY A 393 25.61 4.05 13.91
N LYS A 394 26.36 5.12 14.21
CA LYS A 394 26.55 6.24 13.25
C LYS A 394 27.27 5.78 11.98
N LYS A 395 28.31 4.95 12.09
CA LYS A 395 28.98 4.35 10.92
C LYS A 395 28.03 3.45 10.13
N ALA A 396 27.17 2.69 10.80
CA ALA A 396 26.15 1.86 10.16
C ALA A 396 25.11 2.70 9.41
N VAL A 397 24.70 3.86 9.94
CA VAL A 397 23.83 4.81 9.23
C VAL A 397 24.53 5.33 7.97
N MET A 398 25.80 5.73 8.07
CA MET A 398 26.57 6.16 6.88
C MET A 398 26.69 5.04 5.85
N LEU A 399 26.91 3.80 6.30
CA LEU A 399 26.93 2.63 5.44
C LEU A 399 25.56 2.36 4.81
N ALA A 400 24.47 2.56 5.54
CA ALA A 400 23.11 2.41 5.03
C ALA A 400 22.81 3.43 3.92
N LEU A 401 23.24 4.69 4.10
CA LEU A 401 23.16 5.72 3.07
C LEU A 401 24.05 5.41 1.87
N ALA A 402 25.26 4.86 2.10
CA ALA A 402 26.17 4.45 1.02
C ALA A 402 25.61 3.27 0.21
N VAL A 403 25.03 2.27 0.87
CA VAL A 403 24.35 1.15 0.21
C VAL A 403 23.16 1.65 -0.60
N MET A 404 22.37 2.56 -0.04
CA MET A 404 21.28 3.21 -0.76
C MET A 404 21.79 3.99 -1.97
N LEU A 405 22.85 4.79 -1.83
CA LEU A 405 23.49 5.50 -2.94
C LEU A 405 23.92 4.53 -4.06
N VAL A 406 24.51 3.39 -3.72
CA VAL A 406 24.88 2.37 -4.71
C VAL A 406 23.65 1.76 -5.37
N MET A 407 22.59 1.46 -4.60
CA MET A 407 21.42 0.73 -5.09
C MET A 407 20.44 1.62 -5.88
N SER A 408 20.22 2.86 -5.44
CA SER A 408 19.21 3.78 -5.99
C SER A 408 19.78 5.09 -6.51
N GLY A 409 21.05 5.40 -6.26
CA GLY A 409 21.67 6.67 -6.64
C GLY A 409 21.31 7.83 -5.71
N ALA A 410 21.88 9.00 -5.99
CA ALA A 410 21.68 10.21 -5.20
C ALA A 410 20.22 10.70 -5.26
N GLY A 411 19.52 10.46 -6.37
CA GLY A 411 18.08 10.72 -6.48
C GLY A 411 17.21 9.71 -5.70
N GLY A 412 17.80 8.66 -5.14
CA GLY A 412 17.13 7.68 -4.31
C GLY A 412 17.35 7.87 -2.81
N LEU A 413 18.08 8.91 -2.39
CA LEU A 413 18.33 9.21 -0.96
C LEU A 413 17.07 9.80 -0.30
N PRO A 414 16.90 9.66 1.03
CA PRO A 414 15.76 10.24 1.72
C PRO A 414 15.65 11.75 1.47
N PHE A 415 14.47 12.19 1.03
CA PHE A 415 14.12 13.59 0.76
C PHE A 415 14.84 14.24 -0.43
N SER A 416 15.56 13.48 -1.27
CA SER A 416 16.27 14.08 -2.41
C SER A 416 15.32 14.76 -3.39
N ASP A 417 14.23 14.09 -3.77
CA ASP A 417 13.23 14.65 -4.69
C ASP A 417 12.44 15.78 -4.01
N ASP A 418 12.14 15.64 -2.71
CA ASP A 418 11.45 16.68 -1.93
C ASP A 418 12.25 18.00 -1.88
N LEU A 419 13.58 17.90 -1.72
CA LEU A 419 14.49 19.04 -1.70
C LEU A 419 14.68 19.63 -3.10
N GLU A 420 14.83 18.78 -4.12
CA GLU A 420 14.86 19.21 -5.53
C GLU A 420 13.58 19.96 -5.88
N ASP A 421 12.42 19.46 -5.43
CA ASP A 421 11.14 20.05 -5.74
C ASP A 421 10.95 21.41 -5.08
N LEU A 422 11.35 21.56 -3.81
CA LEU A 422 11.37 22.82 -3.09
C LEU A 422 12.34 23.82 -3.71
N ALA A 423 13.55 23.39 -4.07
CA ALA A 423 14.55 24.25 -4.69
C ALA A 423 14.11 24.73 -6.08
N ASN A 424 13.47 23.86 -6.88
CA ASN A 424 12.84 24.24 -8.14
C ASN A 424 11.73 25.29 -7.91
N GLY A 425 10.86 25.08 -6.91
CA GLY A 425 9.78 26.03 -6.57
C GLY A 425 10.32 27.40 -6.17
N LEU A 426 11.33 27.46 -5.28
CA LEU A 426 12.00 28.70 -4.90
C LEU A 426 12.68 29.38 -6.11
N GLY A 427 13.34 28.61 -6.98
CA GLY A 427 13.93 29.12 -8.21
C GLY A 427 12.90 29.73 -9.15
N GLN A 428 11.77 29.05 -9.34
CA GLN A 428 10.65 29.51 -10.18
C GLN A 428 10.03 30.80 -9.64
N LEU A 429 9.81 30.90 -8.32
CA LEU A 429 9.35 32.12 -7.65
C LEU A 429 10.30 33.31 -7.89
N MET A 430 11.61 33.06 -7.97
CA MET A 430 12.61 34.07 -8.29
C MET A 430 12.77 34.36 -9.80
N GLY A 431 12.03 33.63 -10.65
CA GLY A 431 12.02 33.79 -12.11
C GLY A 431 13.05 32.93 -12.86
N TYR A 432 13.71 31.97 -12.19
CA TYR A 432 14.61 31.02 -12.84
C TYR A 432 13.83 29.79 -13.31
N ASN A 433 13.97 29.44 -14.59
CA ASN A 433 13.52 28.15 -15.15
C ASN A 433 14.55 27.04 -14.85
N LEU A 434 14.93 26.95 -13.58
CA LEU A 434 15.94 26.00 -13.13
C LEU A 434 15.30 24.63 -12.96
N ASN A 435 15.94 23.62 -13.52
CA ASN A 435 15.67 22.22 -13.20
C ASN A 435 16.87 21.71 -12.41
N THR A 436 16.74 21.66 -11.08
CA THR A 436 17.80 21.23 -10.14
C THR A 436 18.34 19.86 -10.49
N LYS A 437 17.47 18.94 -10.91
CA LYS A 437 17.87 17.59 -11.32
C LYS A 437 18.79 17.61 -12.53
N LYS A 438 18.40 18.35 -13.57
CA LYS A 438 19.22 18.54 -14.78
C LYS A 438 20.54 19.24 -14.47
N ALA A 439 20.52 20.32 -13.67
CA ALA A 439 21.72 21.06 -13.30
C ALA A 439 22.70 20.20 -12.48
N LYS A 440 22.19 19.39 -11.55
CA LYS A 440 22.98 18.41 -10.81
C LYS A 440 23.58 17.36 -11.75
N GLN A 441 22.80 16.85 -12.70
CA GLN A 441 23.28 15.89 -13.69
C GLN A 441 24.42 16.50 -14.51
N GLU A 442 24.25 17.69 -15.10
CA GLU A 442 25.27 18.36 -15.90
C GLU A 442 26.54 18.67 -15.10
N PHE A 443 26.41 19.08 -13.84
CA PHE A 443 27.53 19.28 -12.92
C PHE A 443 28.31 17.99 -12.67
N LEU A 444 27.62 16.88 -12.40
CA LEU A 444 28.24 15.57 -12.19
C LEU A 444 28.90 15.05 -13.47
N GLU A 445 28.26 15.26 -14.63
CA GLU A 445 28.80 14.90 -15.94
C GLU A 445 30.09 15.69 -16.24
N GLY A 446 30.13 16.98 -15.90
CA GLY A 446 31.29 17.84 -16.06
C GLY A 446 32.48 17.45 -15.17
N LEU A 447 32.24 16.94 -13.96
CA LEU A 447 33.29 16.55 -13.03
C LEU A 447 33.80 15.11 -13.23
N PHE A 448 32.88 14.17 -13.46
CA PHE A 448 33.18 12.74 -13.40
C PHE A 448 32.92 11.99 -14.72
N GLY A 449 32.38 12.69 -15.73
CA GLY A 449 31.97 12.12 -17.01
C GLY A 449 30.59 11.45 -16.97
N PRO A 450 29.96 11.21 -18.15
CA PRO A 450 28.58 10.73 -18.24
C PRO A 450 28.28 9.40 -17.55
N ALA A 451 29.23 8.45 -17.60
CA ALA A 451 29.05 7.13 -17.01
C ALA A 451 29.04 7.18 -15.47
N MET A 452 29.97 7.93 -14.87
CA MET A 452 30.03 8.05 -13.42
C MET A 452 28.92 8.98 -12.89
N ALA A 453 28.57 10.04 -13.61
CA ALA A 453 27.42 10.88 -13.27
C ALA A 453 26.11 10.08 -13.23
N SER A 454 25.87 9.23 -14.25
CA SER A 454 24.69 8.38 -14.27
C SER A 454 24.67 7.36 -13.13
N PHE A 455 25.82 6.76 -12.78
CA PHE A 455 25.94 5.90 -11.61
C PHE A 455 25.70 6.66 -10.29
N ILE A 456 26.27 7.86 -10.11
CA ILE A 456 26.04 8.68 -8.92
C ILE A 456 24.56 9.04 -8.80
N GLU A 457 23.90 9.39 -9.90
CA GLU A 457 22.50 9.83 -9.89
C GLU A 457 21.51 8.66 -9.71
N ARG A 458 21.76 7.51 -10.35
CA ARG A 458 20.80 6.40 -10.49
C ARG A 458 21.28 5.06 -9.90
N GLY A 459 22.45 5.03 -9.27
CA GLY A 459 23.05 3.83 -8.68
C GLY A 459 23.35 2.76 -9.72
N ILE A 460 23.12 1.49 -9.39
CA ILE A 460 23.29 0.35 -10.31
C ILE A 460 22.48 0.45 -11.60
N THR A 461 21.40 1.24 -11.62
CA THR A 461 20.63 1.53 -12.85
C THR A 461 21.40 2.44 -13.82
N GLY A 462 22.30 3.26 -13.30
CA GLY A 462 23.13 4.18 -14.08
C GLY A 462 24.38 3.53 -14.69
N LEU A 463 24.65 2.25 -14.39
CA LEU A 463 25.77 1.53 -14.99
C LEU A 463 25.56 1.38 -16.51
N PRO A 464 26.59 1.64 -17.34
CA PRO A 464 26.50 1.43 -18.78
C PRO A 464 26.01 0.01 -19.12
N GLY A 465 24.97 -0.09 -19.94
CA GLY A 465 24.38 -1.37 -20.35
C GLY A 465 23.46 -2.03 -19.32
N ALA A 466 23.15 -1.38 -18.19
CA ALA A 466 22.13 -1.86 -17.25
C ALA A 466 20.77 -2.01 -17.97
N PRO A 467 20.19 -3.21 -18.03
CA PRO A 467 18.98 -3.44 -18.83
C PRO A 467 17.69 -3.00 -18.11
N LEU A 468 17.77 -2.79 -16.79
CA LEU A 468 16.63 -2.58 -15.90
C LEU A 468 16.79 -1.35 -15.01
N ASP A 469 15.68 -0.67 -14.72
CA ASP A 469 15.58 0.39 -13.73
C ASP A 469 15.05 -0.13 -12.38
N VAL A 470 15.91 -0.07 -11.37
CA VAL A 470 15.61 -0.38 -9.97
C VAL A 470 15.64 0.85 -9.08
N SER A 471 16.24 1.94 -9.53
CA SER A 471 16.35 3.20 -8.77
C SER A 471 14.95 3.73 -8.42
N GLY A 472 14.03 3.77 -9.38
CA GLY A 472 12.66 4.22 -9.13
C GLY A 472 11.84 3.33 -8.17
N ARG A 473 12.31 2.12 -7.86
CA ARG A 473 11.63 1.17 -6.94
C ARG A 473 12.30 1.07 -5.57
N LEU A 474 13.59 1.39 -5.50
CA LEU A 474 14.41 1.36 -4.28
C LEU A 474 14.61 2.75 -3.66
N GLY A 475 14.37 3.81 -4.44
CA GLY A 475 14.54 5.19 -4.02
C GLY A 475 13.57 5.63 -2.93
N MET A 476 14.06 6.51 -2.07
CA MET A 476 13.32 7.20 -1.02
C MET A 476 13.31 8.72 -1.25
N GLY A 477 13.39 9.15 -2.51
CA GLY A 477 13.52 10.56 -2.88
C GLY A 477 12.31 11.41 -2.47
N ASN A 478 11.10 10.96 -2.80
CA ASN A 478 9.85 11.61 -2.41
C ASN A 478 9.24 10.90 -1.19
N LEU A 479 9.44 11.51 -0.02
CA LEU A 479 8.89 11.07 1.25
C LEU A 479 7.70 11.92 1.68
N ILE A 480 7.71 13.22 1.37
CA ILE A 480 6.67 14.18 1.75
C ILE A 480 5.68 14.32 0.58
N PRO A 481 4.45 13.77 0.69
CA PRO A 481 3.49 13.86 -0.40
C PRO A 481 3.17 15.31 -0.75
N GLY A 482 3.15 15.62 -2.05
CA GLY A 482 2.69 16.91 -2.56
C GLY A 482 3.72 18.04 -2.51
N THR A 483 5.01 17.75 -2.28
CA THR A 483 6.11 18.74 -2.42
C THR A 483 6.14 19.37 -3.83
N GLY A 484 5.69 18.63 -4.85
CA GLY A 484 5.48 19.14 -6.21
C GLY A 484 4.48 20.30 -6.35
N LEU A 485 3.61 20.55 -5.34
CA LEU A 485 2.71 21.72 -5.29
C LEU A 485 3.44 23.03 -5.07
N PHE A 486 4.67 23.02 -4.53
CA PHE A 486 5.46 24.22 -4.33
C PHE A 486 6.06 24.78 -5.65
N GLN A 487 5.94 24.04 -6.74
CA GLN A 487 6.39 24.46 -8.06
C GLN A 487 5.28 25.18 -8.81
N GLU A 488 5.61 26.21 -9.58
CA GLU A 488 4.64 26.83 -10.48
C GLU A 488 4.48 25.98 -11.75
N LYS A 489 3.32 25.35 -11.90
CA LYS A 489 3.00 24.50 -13.06
C LYS A 489 1.59 24.76 -13.57
N THR A 490 1.38 24.51 -14.85
CA THR A 490 0.05 24.63 -15.49
C THR A 490 -0.96 23.59 -15.00
N ASN A 491 -0.52 22.52 -14.34
CA ASN A 491 -1.39 21.42 -13.92
C ASN A 491 -0.82 20.70 -12.68
N HIS A 492 -1.57 20.77 -11.57
CA HIS A 492 -1.26 20.13 -10.29
C HIS A 492 -2.03 18.83 -10.03
N THR A 493 -2.80 18.34 -11.01
CA THR A 493 -3.66 17.16 -10.82
C THR A 493 -2.88 15.94 -10.33
N LYS A 494 -1.63 15.74 -10.79
CA LYS A 494 -0.78 14.64 -10.29
C LYS A 494 -0.36 14.84 -8.83
N ASP A 495 0.04 16.05 -8.47
CA ASP A 495 0.49 16.40 -7.11
C ASP A 495 -0.69 16.28 -6.11
N VAL A 496 -1.89 16.69 -6.52
CA VAL A 496 -3.13 16.53 -5.75
C VAL A 496 -3.54 15.05 -5.64
N LEU A 497 -3.39 14.27 -6.71
CA LEU A 497 -3.63 12.82 -6.66
C LEU A 497 -2.62 12.09 -5.77
N GLU A 498 -1.40 12.60 -5.65
CA GLU A 498 -0.41 12.09 -4.71
C GLU A 498 -0.83 12.31 -3.26
N ILE A 499 -1.43 13.46 -2.95
CA ILE A 499 -2.03 13.77 -1.64
C ILE A 499 -3.26 12.89 -1.36
N ALA A 500 -4.09 12.64 -2.36
CA ALA A 500 -5.20 11.68 -2.27
C ALA A 500 -4.69 10.22 -2.17
N GLY A 501 -3.40 10.01 -2.38
CA GLY A 501 -2.73 8.73 -2.31
C GLY A 501 -3.15 7.75 -3.41
N PRO A 502 -2.78 6.48 -3.27
CA PRO A 502 -3.05 5.45 -4.27
C PRO A 502 -4.54 5.21 -4.55
N ALA A 503 -5.41 5.55 -3.60
CA ALA A 503 -6.86 5.49 -3.78
C ALA A 503 -7.37 6.53 -4.79
N GLY A 504 -6.81 7.75 -4.79
CA GLY A 504 -7.12 8.79 -5.77
C GLY A 504 -6.73 8.39 -7.19
N ASP A 505 -5.50 7.89 -7.38
CA ASP A 505 -5.04 7.39 -8.68
C ASP A 505 -5.89 6.21 -9.17
N PHE A 506 -6.25 5.26 -8.29
CA PHE A 506 -7.12 4.14 -8.67
C PHE A 506 -8.52 4.61 -9.10
N ALA A 507 -9.15 5.51 -8.34
CA ALA A 507 -10.45 6.09 -8.70
C ALA A 507 -10.39 6.83 -10.04
N GLY A 508 -9.32 7.60 -10.28
CA GLY A 508 -9.07 8.28 -11.55
C GLY A 508 -8.96 7.32 -12.74
N ARG A 509 -8.26 6.19 -12.58
CA ARG A 509 -8.14 5.13 -13.61
C ARG A 509 -9.46 4.43 -13.90
N VAL A 510 -10.22 4.09 -12.86
CA VAL A 510 -11.54 3.47 -13.03
C VAL A 510 -12.49 4.41 -13.76
N PHE A 511 -12.48 5.70 -13.41
CA PHE A 511 -13.32 6.70 -14.08
C PHE A 511 -12.91 6.95 -15.54
N SER A 512 -11.61 7.14 -15.80
CA SER A 512 -11.10 7.37 -17.16
C SER A 512 -11.26 6.13 -18.06
N GLY A 513 -10.95 4.94 -17.55
CA GLY A 513 -11.16 3.68 -18.25
C GLY A 513 -12.65 3.42 -18.53
N GLY A 514 -13.52 3.66 -17.55
CA GLY A 514 -14.98 3.59 -17.73
C GLY A 514 -15.48 4.55 -18.81
N ARG A 515 -14.99 5.80 -18.83
CA ARG A 515 -15.33 6.78 -19.87
C ARG A 515 -14.88 6.35 -21.26
N LYS A 516 -13.69 5.74 -21.38
CA LYS A 516 -13.19 5.18 -22.65
C LYS A 516 -14.05 4.03 -23.15
N ILE A 517 -14.41 3.09 -22.27
CA ILE A 517 -15.31 1.97 -22.61
C ILE A 517 -16.68 2.51 -23.06
N LEU A 518 -17.25 3.47 -22.33
CA LEU A 518 -18.50 4.13 -22.71
C LEU A 518 -18.37 4.87 -24.05
N GLY A 519 -17.18 5.36 -24.39
CA GLY A 519 -16.84 5.95 -25.68
C GLY A 519 -16.49 4.93 -26.78
N GLY A 520 -16.60 3.62 -26.52
CA GLY A 520 -16.31 2.55 -27.48
C GLY A 520 -14.85 2.12 -27.58
N ASP A 521 -13.96 2.66 -26.74
CA ASP A 521 -12.54 2.34 -26.73
C ASP A 521 -12.21 1.22 -25.75
N VAL A 522 -11.85 0.05 -26.31
CA VAL A 522 -11.48 -1.16 -25.57
C VAL A 522 -10.20 -0.97 -24.74
N SER A 523 -9.36 0.02 -25.06
CA SER A 523 -8.18 0.36 -24.25
C SER A 523 -8.55 0.80 -22.82
N GLY A 524 -9.78 1.28 -22.63
CA GLY A 524 -10.31 1.60 -21.30
C GLY A 524 -10.38 0.40 -20.36
N ALA A 525 -10.61 -0.81 -20.89
CA ALA A 525 -10.59 -2.02 -20.07
C ALA A 525 -9.17 -2.34 -19.56
N MET A 526 -8.15 -2.19 -20.42
CA MET A 526 -6.74 -2.38 -20.06
C MET A 526 -6.28 -1.38 -18.98
N GLU A 527 -6.72 -0.12 -19.06
CA GLU A 527 -6.36 0.94 -18.11
C GLU A 527 -6.84 0.65 -16.68
N MET A 528 -7.95 -0.09 -16.55
CA MET A 528 -8.54 -0.51 -15.28
C MET A 528 -7.92 -1.80 -14.72
N MET A 529 -7.12 -2.54 -15.49
CA MET A 529 -6.52 -3.79 -15.03
C MET A 529 -5.39 -3.55 -14.01
N PRO A 530 -5.05 -4.54 -13.17
CA PRO A 530 -3.84 -4.51 -12.34
C PRO A 530 -2.57 -4.20 -13.14
N LYS A 531 -1.65 -3.44 -12.54
CA LYS A 531 -0.40 -3.00 -13.21
C LYS A 531 0.42 -4.16 -13.75
N ALA A 532 0.40 -5.33 -13.12
CA ALA A 532 1.10 -6.52 -13.61
C ALA A 532 0.57 -6.99 -14.97
N ILE A 533 -0.75 -7.00 -15.16
CA ILE A 533 -1.36 -7.38 -16.45
C ILE A 533 -1.04 -6.33 -17.51
N GLN A 534 -1.13 -5.04 -17.14
CA GLN A 534 -0.73 -3.95 -18.04
C GLN A 534 0.74 -4.09 -18.47
N ASN A 535 1.64 -4.40 -17.53
CA ASN A 535 3.06 -4.61 -17.80
C ASN A 535 3.31 -5.84 -18.68
N ALA A 536 2.64 -6.97 -18.42
CA ALA A 536 2.70 -8.18 -19.23
C ALA A 536 2.26 -7.92 -20.68
N ALA A 537 1.09 -7.32 -20.86
CA ALA A 537 0.58 -6.95 -22.18
C ALA A 537 1.48 -5.94 -22.88
N LYS A 538 2.04 -4.97 -22.14
CA LYS A 538 2.99 -4.00 -22.69
C LYS A 538 4.30 -4.66 -23.12
N GLY A 539 4.78 -5.66 -22.37
CA GLY A 539 5.92 -6.48 -22.75
C GLY A 539 5.67 -7.26 -24.05
N VAL A 540 4.48 -7.85 -24.21
CA VAL A 540 4.08 -8.52 -25.47
C VAL A 540 3.98 -7.53 -26.64
N ASP A 541 3.39 -6.34 -26.43
CA ASP A 541 3.35 -5.26 -27.42
C ASP A 541 4.77 -4.84 -27.84
N MET A 542 5.70 -4.71 -26.90
CA MET A 542 7.10 -4.41 -27.19
C MET A 542 7.81 -5.54 -27.95
N ALA A 543 7.56 -6.81 -27.57
CA ALA A 543 8.17 -7.98 -28.21
C ALA A 543 7.69 -8.16 -29.67
N THR A 544 6.43 -7.80 -29.94
CA THR A 544 5.81 -7.91 -31.28
C THR A 544 6.14 -6.73 -32.17
N THR A 545 6.15 -5.50 -31.63
CA THR A 545 6.35 -4.28 -32.42
C THR A 545 7.79 -3.79 -32.47
N GLY A 546 8.66 -4.28 -31.58
CA GLY A 546 10.04 -3.81 -31.44
C GLY A 546 10.15 -2.38 -30.91
N MET A 547 9.08 -1.84 -30.30
CA MET A 547 9.04 -0.44 -29.85
C MET A 547 8.21 -0.25 -28.59
N TYR A 548 8.62 0.70 -27.74
CA TYR A 548 7.81 1.20 -26.65
C TYR A 548 6.86 2.28 -27.15
N ARG A 549 5.55 2.08 -26.94
CA ARG A 549 4.50 3.05 -27.28
C ARG A 549 3.90 3.72 -26.06
N ASP A 550 3.50 4.98 -26.17
CA ASP A 550 2.78 5.69 -25.10
C ASP A 550 1.31 5.24 -25.00
N ALA A 551 0.54 5.86 -24.09
CA ALA A 551 -0.88 5.55 -23.89
C ALA A 551 -1.79 5.94 -25.07
N LYS A 552 -1.29 6.75 -26.03
CA LYS A 552 -1.98 7.13 -27.26
C LYS A 552 -1.55 6.25 -28.45
N GLY A 553 -0.64 5.30 -28.23
CA GLY A 553 -0.10 4.41 -29.26
C GLY A 553 1.09 4.99 -30.04
N TYR A 554 1.60 6.17 -29.66
CA TYR A 554 2.73 6.79 -30.36
C TYR A 554 4.07 6.18 -29.92
N LYS A 555 5.01 6.09 -30.88
CA LYS A 555 6.39 5.64 -30.61
C LYS A 555 7.07 6.57 -29.62
N VAL A 556 7.65 5.98 -28.57
CA VAL A 556 8.56 6.69 -27.66
C VAL A 556 10.01 6.33 -28.00
N LEU A 557 10.32 5.03 -28.12
CA LEU A 557 11.63 4.52 -28.55
C LEU A 557 11.53 3.09 -29.08
N GLU A 558 12.58 2.63 -29.75
CA GLU A 558 12.76 1.22 -30.12
C GLU A 558 13.23 0.40 -28.92
N THR A 559 12.82 -0.87 -28.87
CA THR A 559 13.12 -1.75 -27.74
C THR A 559 13.45 -3.16 -28.20
N ASN A 560 14.31 -3.84 -27.44
CA ASN A 560 14.71 -5.21 -27.74
C ASN A 560 13.91 -6.27 -26.94
N GLN A 561 14.15 -7.55 -27.24
CA GLN A 561 13.45 -8.67 -26.59
C GLN A 561 13.71 -8.76 -25.08
N LEU A 562 14.92 -8.38 -24.63
CA LEU A 562 15.24 -8.36 -23.20
C LEU A 562 14.44 -7.29 -22.46
N GLU A 563 14.34 -6.09 -23.02
CA GLU A 563 13.54 -5.00 -22.47
C GLU A 563 12.05 -5.33 -22.46
N ALA A 564 11.56 -6.02 -23.50
CA ALA A 564 10.19 -6.54 -23.56
C ALA A 564 9.93 -7.58 -22.46
N ALA A 565 10.86 -8.52 -22.25
CA ALA A 565 10.78 -9.50 -21.18
C ALA A 565 10.82 -8.83 -19.80
N LEU A 566 11.73 -7.87 -19.57
CA LEU A 566 11.80 -7.10 -18.33
C LEU A 566 10.50 -6.35 -18.05
N LYS A 567 9.92 -5.71 -19.08
CA LYS A 567 8.62 -5.04 -18.97
C LYS A 567 7.52 -6.01 -18.59
N SER A 568 7.52 -7.22 -19.16
CA SER A 568 6.49 -8.23 -18.89
C SER A 568 6.44 -8.67 -17.42
N ILE A 569 7.61 -8.79 -16.78
CA ILE A 569 7.74 -9.14 -15.35
C ILE A 569 7.65 -7.92 -14.41
N GLY A 570 7.42 -6.74 -14.98
CA GLY A 570 7.14 -5.49 -14.27
C GLY A 570 8.31 -4.53 -14.12
N PHE A 571 9.53 -4.86 -14.57
CA PHE A 571 10.63 -3.90 -14.56
C PHE A 571 10.45 -2.85 -15.64
N GLN A 572 10.83 -1.60 -15.36
CA GLN A 572 10.90 -0.59 -16.40
C GLN A 572 12.27 -0.74 -17.09
N PRO A 573 12.34 -0.85 -18.42
CA PRO A 573 13.62 -0.82 -19.12
C PRO A 573 14.35 0.50 -18.86
N ALA A 574 15.67 0.44 -18.67
CA ALA A 574 16.48 1.62 -18.34
C ALA A 574 16.44 2.69 -19.44
N SER A 575 16.47 2.27 -20.71
CA SER A 575 16.34 3.13 -21.90
C SER A 575 15.03 3.93 -21.89
N VAL A 576 13.92 3.26 -21.61
CA VAL A 576 12.59 3.87 -21.54
C VAL A 576 12.51 4.83 -20.35
N SER A 577 13.04 4.44 -19.19
CA SER A 577 13.07 5.30 -17.99
C SER A 577 13.84 6.59 -18.26
N LYS A 578 15.04 6.50 -18.87
CA LYS A 578 15.86 7.66 -19.24
C LYS A 578 15.16 8.62 -20.20
N VAL A 579 14.52 8.10 -21.25
CA VAL A 579 13.78 8.92 -22.23
C VAL A 579 12.55 9.57 -21.59
N GLN A 580 11.79 8.84 -20.77
CA GLN A 580 10.62 9.38 -20.08
C GLN A 580 10.99 10.47 -19.08
N GLU A 581 12.06 10.29 -18.33
CA GLU A 581 12.57 11.27 -17.38
C GLU A 581 13.06 12.54 -18.07
N SER A 582 13.86 12.41 -19.14
CA SER A 582 14.29 13.55 -19.94
C SER A 582 13.09 14.30 -20.56
N ASN A 583 12.12 13.57 -21.10
CA ASN A 583 10.89 14.16 -21.63
C ASN A 583 10.09 14.89 -20.55
N PHE A 584 9.99 14.31 -19.35
CA PHE A 584 9.30 14.94 -18.23
C PHE A 584 9.98 16.25 -17.81
N MET A 585 11.31 16.25 -17.65
CA MET A 585 12.10 17.44 -17.32
C MET A 585 11.94 18.54 -18.37
N ASN A 586 12.04 18.18 -19.66
CA ASN A 586 11.85 19.13 -20.77
C ASN A 586 10.42 19.66 -20.84
N GLN A 587 9.42 18.82 -20.56
CA GLN A 587 8.02 19.23 -20.58
C GLN A 587 7.68 20.18 -19.44
N GLN A 588 8.25 19.96 -18.25
CA GLN A 588 8.11 20.84 -17.09
C GLN A 588 8.75 22.21 -17.37
N ALA A 589 9.99 22.25 -17.86
CA ALA A 589 10.67 23.49 -18.25
C ALA A 589 9.90 24.24 -19.34
N LYS A 590 9.38 23.53 -20.35
CA LYS A 590 8.53 24.10 -21.40
C LYS A 590 7.20 24.64 -20.86
N ALA A 591 6.56 23.94 -19.92
CA ALA A 591 5.30 24.37 -19.33
C ALA A 591 5.47 25.68 -18.55
N PHE A 592 6.52 25.76 -17.72
CA PHE A 592 6.87 26.97 -16.98
C PHE A 592 7.20 28.14 -17.93
N TYR A 593 8.04 27.93 -18.94
CA TYR A 593 8.32 28.92 -19.98
C TYR A 593 7.04 29.44 -20.64
N ASN A 594 6.15 28.54 -21.07
CA ASN A 594 4.91 28.91 -21.73
C ASN A 594 3.93 29.66 -20.82
N MET A 595 3.88 29.30 -19.54
CA MET A 595 3.06 29.97 -18.53
C MET A 595 3.52 31.42 -18.36
N ARG A 596 4.81 31.64 -18.08
CA ARG A 596 5.41 32.98 -17.94
C ARG A 596 5.29 33.79 -19.23
N ALA A 597 5.54 33.17 -20.39
CA ALA A 597 5.33 33.82 -21.68
C ALA A 597 3.86 34.21 -21.92
N THR A 598 2.91 33.47 -21.38
CA THR A 598 1.47 33.78 -21.50
C THR A 598 1.06 34.91 -20.56
N GLU A 599 1.62 34.96 -19.35
CA GLU A 599 1.45 36.05 -18.38
C GLU A 599 1.99 37.36 -18.93
N ILE A 600 3.25 37.39 -19.39
CA ILE A 600 3.88 38.58 -19.94
C ILE A 600 3.16 39.04 -21.22
N ARG A 601 2.76 38.11 -22.10
CA ARG A 601 1.91 38.44 -23.26
C ARG A 601 0.56 39.04 -22.85
N GLY A 602 -0.03 38.55 -21.76
CA GLY A 602 -1.27 39.08 -21.21
C GLY A 602 -1.12 40.49 -20.68
N MET A 603 -0.05 40.75 -19.91
CA MET A 603 0.31 42.08 -19.41
C MET A 603 0.55 43.06 -20.56
N TRP A 604 1.34 42.67 -21.56
CA TRP A 604 1.60 43.51 -22.74
C TRP A 604 0.31 43.82 -23.51
N ALA A 605 -0.53 42.81 -23.78
CA ALA A 605 -1.80 43.00 -24.47
C ALA A 605 -2.75 43.93 -23.68
N ARG A 606 -2.77 43.80 -22.34
CA ARG A 606 -3.56 44.68 -21.48
C ARG A 606 -3.07 46.12 -21.52
N GLY A 607 -1.76 46.35 -21.41
CA GLY A 607 -1.18 47.69 -21.53
C GLY A 607 -1.50 48.35 -22.89
N ILE A 608 -1.49 47.59 -23.98
CA ILE A 608 -1.91 48.11 -25.31
C ILE A 608 -3.42 48.39 -25.35
N PHE A 609 -4.24 47.55 -24.73
CA PHE A 609 -5.70 47.72 -24.71
C PHE A 609 -6.11 48.93 -23.87
N GLU A 610 -5.49 49.12 -22.71
CA GLU A 610 -5.76 50.19 -21.74
C GLU A 610 -4.99 51.50 -22.04
N GLN A 611 -4.15 51.49 -23.09
CA GLN A 611 -3.24 52.59 -23.45
C GLN A 611 -2.23 52.95 -22.34
N ASP A 612 -1.95 52.00 -21.45
CA ASP A 612 -0.97 52.15 -20.37
C ASP A 612 0.45 51.86 -20.88
N SER A 613 1.18 52.93 -21.16
CA SER A 613 2.59 52.87 -21.57
C SER A 613 3.52 52.29 -20.50
N GLY A 614 3.18 52.44 -19.22
CA GLY A 614 3.92 51.88 -18.09
C GLY A 614 3.83 50.36 -18.08
N MET A 615 2.62 49.81 -18.21
CA MET A 615 2.39 48.36 -18.26
C MET A 615 3.05 47.70 -19.49
N VAL A 616 3.15 48.41 -20.62
CA VAL A 616 3.93 47.95 -21.78
C VAL A 616 5.44 47.97 -21.50
N GLY A 617 5.93 48.98 -20.78
CA GLY A 617 7.31 49.07 -20.29
C GLY A 617 7.64 47.90 -19.35
N ASP A 618 6.77 47.62 -18.39
CA ASP A 618 6.90 46.52 -17.42
C ASP A 618 6.92 45.16 -18.12
N ALA A 619 6.06 44.96 -19.13
CA ALA A 619 6.06 43.72 -19.91
C ALA A 619 7.38 43.52 -20.68
N ARG A 620 7.97 44.59 -21.24
CA ARG A 620 9.28 44.53 -21.91
C ARG A 620 10.41 44.28 -20.91
N ALA A 621 10.36 44.94 -19.75
CA ALA A 621 11.32 44.72 -18.66
C ALA A 621 11.25 43.27 -18.15
N ALA A 622 10.06 42.69 -18.03
CA ALA A 622 9.88 41.30 -17.65
C ALA A 622 10.48 40.31 -18.66
N VAL A 623 10.41 40.60 -19.97
CA VAL A 623 11.12 39.79 -20.99
C VAL A 623 12.63 39.93 -20.84
N ALA A 624 13.14 41.14 -20.60
CA ALA A 624 14.58 41.37 -20.41
C ALA A 624 15.10 40.68 -19.14
N ASP A 625 14.39 40.80 -18.02
CA ASP A 625 14.69 40.12 -16.75
C ASP A 625 14.69 38.60 -16.93
N TRP A 626 13.69 38.05 -17.64
CA TRP A 626 13.68 36.63 -17.99
C TRP A 626 14.92 36.22 -18.77
N ASN A 627 15.28 36.97 -19.82
CA ASN A 627 16.41 36.66 -20.69
C ASN A 627 17.75 36.78 -19.96
N GLN A 628 17.87 37.71 -19.02
CA GLN A 628 19.04 37.85 -18.15
C GLN A 628 19.17 36.67 -17.19
N LYS A 629 18.07 36.24 -16.56
CA LYS A 629 18.06 35.12 -15.62
C LYS A 629 18.15 33.75 -16.30
N ASN A 630 17.68 33.63 -17.55
CA ASN A 630 17.57 32.37 -18.29
C ASN A 630 18.25 32.47 -19.67
N PRO A 631 19.58 32.64 -19.74
CA PRO A 631 20.30 32.90 -20.98
C PRO A 631 20.19 31.76 -22.01
N GLU A 632 20.06 30.51 -21.56
CA GLU A 632 19.92 29.35 -22.43
C GLU A 632 18.50 29.17 -22.99
N GLN A 633 17.51 29.89 -22.45
CA GLN A 633 16.10 29.79 -22.83
C GLN A 633 15.48 31.17 -23.04
N PRO A 634 16.01 31.98 -23.99
CA PRO A 634 15.56 33.35 -24.17
C PRO A 634 14.11 33.39 -24.68
N MET A 635 13.30 34.19 -23.99
CA MET A 635 11.94 34.48 -24.37
C MET A 635 11.89 35.53 -25.47
N ARG A 636 11.21 35.17 -26.56
CA ARG A 636 10.84 36.09 -27.63
C ARG A 636 9.32 36.15 -27.72
N ILE A 637 8.76 37.30 -27.40
CA ILE A 637 7.32 37.53 -27.52
C ILE A 637 7.02 38.06 -28.92
N ASP A 638 6.19 37.31 -29.64
CA ASP A 638 5.75 37.67 -30.98
C ASP A 638 4.65 38.75 -30.92
N MET A 639 4.89 39.90 -31.56
CA MET A 639 3.95 41.03 -31.57
C MET A 639 2.61 40.71 -32.24
N PRO A 640 2.56 40.02 -33.39
CA PRO A 640 1.31 39.47 -33.94
C PRO A 640 0.48 38.70 -32.91
N SER A 641 1.09 37.86 -32.08
CA SER A 641 0.38 37.13 -31.02
C SER A 641 -0.21 38.07 -29.94
N VAL A 642 0.51 39.13 -29.57
CA VAL A 642 0.04 40.16 -28.62
C VAL A 642 -1.12 40.94 -29.23
N LEU A 643 -0.98 41.42 -30.47
CA LEU A 643 -2.02 42.17 -31.18
C LEU A 643 -3.28 41.32 -31.42
N SER A 644 -3.13 40.03 -31.72
CA SER A 644 -4.27 39.11 -31.80
C SER A 644 -5.02 39.06 -30.46
N ARG A 645 -4.31 39.03 -29.34
CA ARG A 645 -4.91 39.03 -28.00
C ARG A 645 -5.59 40.36 -27.68
N VAL A 646 -5.01 41.50 -28.08
CA VAL A 646 -5.66 42.83 -28.01
C VAL A 646 -6.96 42.85 -28.82
N LYS A 647 -6.96 42.28 -30.03
CA LYS A 647 -8.17 42.14 -30.85
C LYS A 647 -9.23 41.28 -30.15
N GLU A 648 -8.84 40.18 -29.49
CA GLU A 648 -9.78 39.39 -28.68
C GLU A 648 -10.32 40.17 -27.48
N MET A 649 -9.51 41.00 -26.82
CA MET A 649 -9.94 41.83 -25.67
C MET A 649 -10.95 42.90 -26.08
N ARG A 650 -10.90 43.38 -27.32
CA ARG A 650 -11.87 44.34 -27.88
C ARG A 650 -13.22 43.73 -28.25
N LYS A 651 -13.33 42.40 -28.31
CA LYS A 651 -14.58 41.71 -28.66
C LYS A 651 -15.51 41.58 -27.45
N THR A 652 -16.80 41.65 -27.72
CA THR A 652 -17.83 41.33 -26.72
C THR A 652 -17.78 39.85 -26.31
N LYS A 653 -18.35 39.50 -25.15
CA LYS A 653 -18.37 38.10 -24.65
C LYS A 653 -19.00 37.16 -25.68
N ASP A 654 -20.04 37.61 -26.37
CA ASP A 654 -20.82 36.81 -27.32
C ASP A 654 -20.05 36.56 -28.62
N GLU A 655 -19.31 37.57 -29.11
CA GLU A 655 -18.44 37.41 -30.28
C GLU A 655 -17.29 36.44 -30.03
N ARG A 656 -16.74 36.42 -28.81
CA ARG A 656 -15.71 35.45 -28.41
C ARG A 656 -16.26 34.03 -28.39
N ILE A 657 -17.44 33.82 -27.79
CA ILE A 657 -18.11 32.51 -27.75
C ILE A 657 -18.43 32.02 -29.18
N ALA A 658 -19.01 32.89 -30.01
CA ALA A 658 -19.38 32.57 -31.39
C ALA A 658 -18.19 32.22 -32.30
N GLN A 659 -16.97 32.72 -32.01
CA GLN A 659 -15.78 32.37 -32.79
C GLN A 659 -15.13 31.06 -32.34
N THR A 660 -15.20 30.72 -31.05
CA THR A 660 -14.70 29.45 -30.52
C THR A 660 -15.60 28.25 -30.83
N ALA A 661 -16.87 28.49 -31.16
CA ALA A 661 -17.80 27.44 -31.55
C ALA A 661 -17.44 26.82 -32.92
N PRO A 662 -17.70 25.51 -33.14
CA PRO A 662 -17.58 24.87 -34.44
C PRO A 662 -18.42 25.59 -35.50
N LYS A 663 -17.95 25.67 -36.77
CA LYS A 663 -18.64 26.42 -37.85
C LYS A 663 -20.14 26.14 -37.94
N ALA A 664 -20.56 24.90 -37.72
CA ALA A 664 -21.95 24.45 -37.72
C ALA A 664 -22.82 25.10 -36.62
N MET A 665 -22.24 25.43 -35.47
CA MET A 665 -22.96 26.01 -34.32
C MET A 665 -22.87 27.54 -34.28
N ARG A 666 -22.00 28.16 -35.09
CA ARG A 666 -21.78 29.62 -35.07
C ARG A 666 -22.99 30.42 -35.52
N ALA A 667 -23.72 29.92 -36.51
CA ALA A 667 -24.92 30.60 -37.03
C ALA A 667 -26.03 30.60 -35.96
N GLN A 668 -26.30 29.43 -35.39
CA GLN A 668 -27.33 29.24 -34.38
C GLN A 668 -27.02 30.01 -33.08
N MET A 669 -25.79 29.94 -32.58
CA MET A 669 -25.40 30.73 -31.39
C MET A 669 -25.45 32.24 -31.64
N ARG A 670 -25.18 32.73 -32.85
CA ARG A 670 -25.35 34.16 -33.15
C ARG A 670 -26.81 34.57 -33.17
N GLU A 671 -27.67 33.70 -33.68
CA GLU A 671 -29.11 33.93 -33.74
C GLU A 671 -29.74 33.93 -32.34
N ASP A 672 -29.37 32.97 -31.49
CA ASP A 672 -29.83 32.87 -30.10
C ASP A 672 -29.37 34.09 -29.28
N MET A 673 -28.11 34.52 -29.44
CA MET A 673 -27.58 35.69 -28.73
C MET A 673 -28.14 37.01 -29.27
N ALA A 674 -28.49 37.08 -30.56
CA ALA A 674 -29.17 38.24 -31.13
C ALA A 674 -30.61 38.37 -30.59
N LYS A 675 -31.33 37.24 -30.42
CA LYS A 675 -32.64 37.22 -29.76
C LYS A 675 -32.57 37.71 -28.31
N VAL A 676 -31.60 37.22 -27.53
CA VAL A 676 -31.40 37.67 -26.14
C VAL A 676 -31.08 39.17 -26.07
N ARG A 677 -30.31 39.72 -27.02
CA ARG A 677 -30.05 41.17 -27.08
C ARG A 677 -31.25 42.02 -27.51
N SER A 678 -32.23 41.44 -28.21
CA SER A 678 -33.47 42.13 -28.55
C SER A 678 -34.51 42.11 -27.43
N GLU A 679 -34.31 41.23 -26.43
CA GLU A 679 -35.17 41.10 -25.25
C GLU A 679 -34.65 41.91 -24.04
N LEU A 680 -33.40 42.39 -24.09
CA LEU A 680 -32.76 43.31 -23.14
C LEU A 680 -32.85 44.75 -23.65
#